data_AF-A0A817EKR8-F1
#
_entry.id   AF-A0A817EKR8-F1
#
_cell.length_a   1.000
_cell.length_b   1.000
_cell.length_c   1.000
_cell.angle_alpha   90.00
_cell.angle_beta   90.00
_cell.angle_gamma   90.00
#
_symmetry.space_group_name_H-M   'P 1'
#
loop_
_entity.id
_entity.type
_entity.pdbx_description
1 polymer ?
#
loop_
_entity_poly.entity_id
_entity_poly.type
_entity_poly.pdbx_seq_one_letter_code
_entity_poly.pdbx_strand_id
1 'polypeptide(L)'
;MFHDRNHLEEFEHPFSNPCPRSPLDCLHYIELAGAKDTRRLSDVTQKHCIKYAHVCKNGRNCTDNTPLHLSKTIHVARHLCHYQDKCRNLNDEEHLNSLTHPNVPDIRPACPFGDKCRDLRKFDHKVSLRHPSASEDGVVQYYGSNENTNFVQNQKDNVANIEDFISKNKWKPLPSGAIPQQILNWIRTIQPIHRCSPIIFESILLHGHVMSREYMEHLKDPIFVAHSVLHHTRMRRIEELKTKTCKEDATLYVTALVALEFENNGFTAATVVPPTLLGAEVAKGTTPYSSKETYEHIIKKKEIKLSKTMSKNNLIALHTKAIEIAQASIKLHSDPAGIGHPPDKASGTDKLVFSILGPRLGHYYGDVILVFKREILHHPDANLSVQAATSFASGNAYKWRPWLGNDPTDVAERIKHYHRTKLHASVPGDDYATALELMALTSFHRKSKTMDITLQELLDQWIKIDSHHNIEAHLPQLIPLDYIDHIYIPKNLFSGLNENALKAIDAVFKHRITLVPHDGEANHEKGPFGPTPNLKSRVDYQNFVVKELINQYKENATHPLLSPIQGVVITIPSSSFDDHYVLPLTISQAYKQYRIENHHVSKDNITYIYWKAMNGDIMLTLSNEEIDPNEKQPHLRCLICYIAPKPTINDDDYHENTSYLAAAHPFQHDMIMNKKLYKVKSNTFYLGCNSNDFMTYCLQVHRSTGKVVLSHAGPNGVYNHEEISCTFGRSELDLSRMEFIHVSAGTHTISIRNLIICFEKQFSMHPTFDKDYKKDTSSANENKSSKADSDVNHQKRHDAHQNASSSTPDDKPSTDPGILTRVVNFFVRDDDRSLKPCPNNVNCLKQFSDEAADHNAKYSHPCPYSELCRERETHLTHEPHTVSKCRDDKTCDKLDDPFYRASYRHTGRPDFLIPCRLQKGCSDKSFSHRKKYSHGEDVFGKLPTPAPAGKRP
;
A
#
# COMPACT_ATOMS: atom_id res chain seq x y z
N MET A 1 11.98 -0.43 -18.86
CA MET A 1 12.82 -0.29 -20.07
C MET A 1 13.03 1.17 -20.46
N PHE A 2 12.01 1.99 -20.75
CA PHE A 2 12.24 3.36 -21.23
C PHE A 2 12.81 4.37 -20.21
N HIS A 3 13.08 3.97 -18.96
CA HIS A 3 13.84 4.74 -17.97
C HIS A 3 15.16 4.06 -17.55
N ASP A 4 15.43 2.87 -18.09
CA ASP A 4 16.69 2.16 -17.92
C ASP A 4 17.70 2.75 -18.92
N ARG A 5 18.71 3.48 -18.42
CA ARG A 5 19.71 4.14 -19.25
C ARG A 5 20.51 3.16 -20.11
N ASN A 6 20.88 2.00 -19.56
CA ASN A 6 21.62 0.99 -20.32
C ASN A 6 20.78 0.54 -21.51
N HIS A 7 19.48 0.29 -21.30
CA HIS A 7 18.57 -0.07 -22.40
C HIS A 7 18.32 1.08 -23.41
N LEU A 8 18.30 2.33 -22.97
CA LEU A 8 18.18 3.49 -23.87
C LEU A 8 19.45 3.73 -24.70
N GLU A 9 20.62 3.37 -24.18
CA GLU A 9 21.92 3.56 -24.82
C GLU A 9 22.34 2.34 -25.68
N GLU A 10 21.96 1.12 -25.30
CA GLU A 10 22.32 -0.13 -26.01
C GLU A 10 21.37 -0.51 -27.17
N PHE A 11 20.17 0.08 -27.25
CA PHE A 11 19.15 -0.30 -28.23
C PHE A 11 18.63 0.93 -29.01
N GLU A 12 18.33 0.74 -30.30
CA GLU A 12 17.67 1.77 -31.11
C GLU A 12 16.19 1.88 -30.75
N HIS A 13 15.72 3.10 -30.50
CA HIS A 13 14.33 3.39 -30.15
C HIS A 13 13.66 4.24 -31.24
N PRO A 14 12.36 4.01 -31.56
CA PRO A 14 11.63 4.82 -32.53
C PRO A 14 11.27 6.23 -32.00
N PHE A 15 11.57 6.52 -30.74
CA PHE A 15 11.28 7.78 -30.04
C PHE A 15 12.57 8.44 -29.54
N SER A 16 12.57 9.77 -29.41
CA SER A 16 13.68 10.50 -28.76
C SER A 16 13.74 10.24 -27.25
N ASN A 17 14.88 10.51 -26.61
CA ASN A 17 15.12 10.34 -25.17
C ASN A 17 13.87 10.65 -24.30
N PRO A 18 13.39 9.69 -23.51
CA PRO A 18 12.23 9.88 -22.65
C PRO A 18 12.43 11.00 -21.64
N CYS A 19 11.36 11.77 -21.39
CA CYS A 19 11.35 12.79 -20.36
C CYS A 19 11.45 12.13 -18.98
N PRO A 20 12.43 12.49 -18.12
CA PRO A 20 12.59 11.92 -16.77
C PRO A 20 11.33 11.95 -15.89
N ARG A 21 10.42 12.89 -16.14
CA ARG A 21 9.17 13.06 -15.38
C ARG A 21 7.94 12.41 -16.04
N SER A 22 8.09 11.75 -17.18
CA SER A 22 7.01 10.99 -17.82
C SER A 22 6.89 9.59 -17.18
N PRO A 23 5.68 8.99 -17.06
CA PRO A 23 4.37 9.47 -17.49
C PRO A 23 3.76 10.63 -16.70
N LEU A 24 3.98 10.73 -15.38
CA LEU A 24 2.98 11.38 -14.52
C LEU A 24 3.32 12.79 -14.05
N ASP A 25 4.60 13.14 -13.83
CA ASP A 25 5.00 14.40 -13.17
C ASP A 25 5.58 15.46 -14.13
N CYS A 26 5.45 15.27 -15.45
CA CYS A 26 5.88 16.24 -16.45
C CYS A 26 4.82 17.34 -16.69
N LEU A 27 4.99 18.50 -16.06
CA LEU A 27 4.08 19.64 -16.18
C LEU A 27 3.91 20.13 -17.64
N HIS A 28 4.99 20.21 -18.43
CA HIS A 28 4.94 20.60 -19.83
C HIS A 28 4.09 19.67 -20.69
N TYR A 29 4.20 18.34 -20.46
CA TYR A 29 3.38 17.37 -21.19
C TYR A 29 1.93 17.41 -20.75
N ILE A 30 1.65 17.64 -19.46
CA ILE A 30 0.28 17.85 -18.95
C ILE A 30 -0.36 19.09 -19.61
N GLU A 31 0.39 20.20 -19.70
CA GLU A 31 -0.06 21.44 -20.36
C GLU A 31 -0.36 21.18 -21.86
N LEU A 32 0.57 20.55 -22.59
CA LEU A 32 0.39 20.15 -23.99
C LEU A 32 -0.82 19.22 -24.19
N ALA A 33 -0.95 18.20 -23.35
CA ALA A 33 -1.99 17.19 -23.45
C ALA A 33 -3.41 17.71 -23.14
N GLY A 34 -3.52 18.84 -22.44
CA GLY A 34 -4.76 19.55 -22.14
C GLY A 34 -5.06 20.77 -23.03
N ALA A 35 -4.11 21.22 -23.85
CA ALA A 35 -4.27 22.40 -24.69
C ALA A 35 -5.25 22.17 -25.86
N LYS A 36 -6.22 23.08 -26.02
CA LYS A 36 -7.12 23.11 -27.20
C LYS A 36 -6.48 23.73 -28.44
N ASP A 37 -5.46 24.56 -28.26
CA ASP A 37 -4.70 25.23 -29.33
C ASP A 37 -3.25 25.29 -28.89
N THR A 38 -2.40 24.43 -29.48
CA THR A 38 -0.99 24.27 -29.09
C THR A 38 -0.15 25.53 -29.31
N ARG A 39 -0.61 26.44 -30.17
CA ARG A 39 0.03 27.75 -30.42
C ARG A 39 -0.04 28.71 -29.23
N ARG A 40 -0.84 28.40 -28.21
CA ARG A 40 -0.95 29.18 -26.96
C ARG A 40 -0.05 28.66 -25.83
N LEU A 41 0.65 27.55 -26.04
CA LEU A 41 1.62 27.01 -25.09
C LEU A 41 2.87 27.87 -25.05
N SER A 42 3.51 27.95 -23.89
CA SER A 42 4.79 28.64 -23.75
C SER A 42 5.87 28.03 -24.66
N ASP A 43 6.79 28.87 -25.14
CA ASP A 43 8.01 28.46 -25.87
C ASP A 43 8.79 27.35 -25.14
N VAL A 44 8.81 27.40 -23.80
CA VAL A 44 9.49 26.42 -22.94
C VAL A 44 8.80 25.07 -23.05
N THR A 45 7.47 25.03 -22.87
CA THR A 45 6.67 23.80 -23.00
C THR A 45 6.78 23.19 -24.40
N GLN A 46 6.74 24.02 -25.46
CA GLN A 46 6.91 23.54 -26.83
C GLN A 46 8.31 22.94 -27.05
N LYS A 47 9.38 23.63 -26.64
CA LYS A 47 10.76 23.14 -26.74
C LYS A 47 10.98 21.86 -25.93
N HIS A 48 10.42 21.76 -24.72
CA HIS A 48 10.51 20.57 -23.88
C HIS A 48 9.86 19.34 -24.55
N CYS A 49 8.65 19.47 -25.06
CA CYS A 49 7.91 18.38 -25.72
C CYS A 49 8.42 18.04 -27.13
N ILE A 50 9.25 18.90 -27.74
CA ILE A 50 10.02 18.57 -28.95
C ILE A 50 11.34 17.86 -28.59
N LYS A 51 11.98 18.22 -27.46
CA LYS A 51 13.26 17.64 -27.02
C LYS A 51 13.10 16.20 -26.55
N TYR A 52 12.11 15.93 -25.69
CA TYR A 52 11.93 14.64 -25.03
C TYR A 52 10.70 13.89 -25.58
N ALA A 53 10.68 12.56 -25.42
CA ALA A 53 9.46 11.77 -25.63
C ALA A 53 8.67 11.56 -24.32
N HIS A 54 7.36 11.37 -24.45
CA HIS A 54 6.45 11.17 -23.31
C HIS A 54 5.53 9.97 -23.50
N VAL A 55 5.12 9.31 -22.42
CA VAL A 55 4.12 8.24 -22.49
C VAL A 55 2.81 8.78 -23.05
N CYS A 56 2.32 8.16 -24.12
CA CYS A 56 1.09 8.56 -24.78
C CYS A 56 -0.10 8.39 -23.83
N LYS A 57 -0.87 9.46 -23.62
CA LYS A 57 -2.05 9.44 -22.75
C LYS A 57 -3.13 8.42 -23.12
N ASN A 58 -3.15 7.93 -24.36
CA ASN A 58 -4.13 6.93 -24.83
C ASN A 58 -3.57 5.50 -24.84
N GLY A 59 -2.28 5.29 -24.54
CA GLY A 59 -1.62 3.99 -24.52
C GLY A 59 -1.96 3.11 -25.73
N ARG A 60 -2.48 1.91 -25.49
CA ARG A 60 -2.89 0.95 -26.54
C ARG A 60 -4.10 1.39 -27.39
N ASN A 61 -4.88 2.37 -26.93
CA ASN A 61 -6.03 2.92 -27.66
C ASN A 61 -5.64 4.10 -28.57
N CYS A 62 -4.34 4.42 -28.69
CA CYS A 62 -3.92 5.56 -29.50
C CYS A 62 -4.02 5.30 -31.01
N THR A 63 -4.82 6.12 -31.68
CA THR A 63 -5.06 6.12 -33.13
C THR A 63 -4.19 7.14 -33.90
N ASP A 64 -3.46 8.02 -33.21
CA ASP A 64 -2.50 8.92 -33.85
C ASP A 64 -1.29 8.13 -34.35
N ASN A 65 -1.04 8.17 -35.65
CA ASN A 65 0.07 7.54 -36.33
C ASN A 65 0.90 8.57 -37.11
N THR A 66 0.82 9.87 -36.77
CA THR A 66 1.64 10.91 -37.41
C THR A 66 3.13 10.69 -37.09
N PRO A 67 4.06 10.98 -38.02
CA PRO A 67 5.49 10.76 -37.78
C PRO A 67 6.04 11.52 -36.56
N LEU A 68 5.49 12.70 -36.26
CA LEU A 68 5.85 13.47 -35.07
C LEU A 68 5.38 12.77 -33.80
N HIS A 69 4.13 12.30 -33.75
CA HIS A 69 3.60 11.56 -32.61
C HIS A 69 4.36 10.26 -32.36
N LEU A 70 4.66 9.49 -33.42
CA LEU A 70 5.43 8.24 -33.33
C LEU A 70 6.86 8.45 -32.83
N SER A 71 7.51 9.56 -33.20
CA SER A 71 8.88 9.90 -32.76
C SER A 71 8.96 10.64 -31.42
N LYS A 72 7.83 11.06 -30.86
CA LYS A 72 7.75 11.82 -29.59
C LYS A 72 6.89 11.16 -28.52
N THR A 73 6.31 10.00 -28.76
CA THR A 73 5.48 9.32 -27.76
C THR A 73 5.77 7.83 -27.59
N ILE A 74 5.67 7.39 -26.33
CA ILE A 74 5.92 6.02 -25.90
C ILE A 74 4.55 5.37 -25.65
N HIS A 75 4.23 4.34 -26.41
CA HIS A 75 2.95 3.64 -26.30
C HIS A 75 3.07 2.47 -25.33
N VAL A 76 2.48 2.62 -24.13
CA VAL A 76 2.45 1.57 -23.11
C VAL A 76 1.15 0.77 -23.24
N ALA A 77 1.26 -0.55 -23.40
CA ALA A 77 0.11 -1.46 -23.50
C ALA A 77 -0.16 -2.13 -22.14
N ARG A 78 -1.00 -1.51 -21.32
CA ARG A 78 -1.50 -2.13 -20.08
C ARG A 78 -2.56 -3.18 -20.41
N HIS A 79 -2.81 -4.13 -19.51
CA HIS A 79 -3.95 -5.04 -19.67
C HIS A 79 -5.27 -4.26 -19.74
N LEU A 80 -6.18 -4.70 -20.61
CA LEU A 80 -7.55 -4.19 -20.64
C LEU A 80 -8.27 -4.61 -19.35
N CYS A 81 -9.08 -3.71 -18.78
CA CYS A 81 -9.98 -4.10 -17.72
C CYS A 81 -10.96 -5.17 -18.22
N HIS A 82 -11.10 -6.27 -17.47
CA HIS A 82 -11.97 -7.39 -17.82
C HIS A 82 -13.43 -6.97 -18.08
N TYR A 83 -13.91 -5.92 -17.39
CA TYR A 83 -15.26 -5.39 -17.54
C TYR A 83 -15.39 -4.28 -18.60
N GLN A 84 -14.28 -3.82 -19.20
CA GLN A 84 -14.23 -2.81 -20.27
C GLN A 84 -15.10 -1.57 -20.03
N ASP A 85 -16.17 -1.40 -20.82
CA ASP A 85 -17.17 -0.32 -20.79
C ASP A 85 -18.17 -0.46 -19.64
N LYS A 86 -18.40 -1.69 -19.16
CA LYS A 86 -19.29 -2.02 -18.03
C LYS A 86 -18.59 -1.97 -16.68
N CYS A 87 -17.34 -1.47 -16.62
CA CYS A 87 -16.61 -1.38 -15.37
C CYS A 87 -17.28 -0.37 -14.41
N ARG A 88 -17.63 -0.84 -13.21
CA ARG A 88 -18.17 0.01 -12.13
C ARG A 88 -17.09 0.77 -11.35
N ASN A 89 -15.81 0.50 -11.66
CA ASN A 89 -14.66 0.87 -10.84
C ASN A 89 -13.90 2.08 -11.41
N LEU A 90 -14.53 2.83 -12.33
CA LEU A 90 -14.01 4.08 -12.90
C LEU A 90 -13.93 5.23 -11.88
N ASN A 91 -14.29 4.95 -10.61
CA ASN A 91 -14.11 5.83 -9.46
C ASN A 91 -12.85 5.52 -8.63
N ASP A 92 -12.14 4.43 -8.94
CA ASP A 92 -10.91 3.99 -8.27
C ASP A 92 -9.67 4.45 -9.07
N GLU A 93 -8.87 5.33 -8.48
CA GLU A 93 -7.68 5.89 -9.11
C GLU A 93 -6.61 4.81 -9.37
N GLU A 94 -6.43 3.84 -8.48
CA GLU A 94 -5.43 2.77 -8.64
C GLU A 94 -5.84 1.80 -9.75
N HIS A 95 -7.14 1.49 -9.85
CA HIS A 95 -7.71 0.72 -10.95
C HIS A 95 -7.44 1.38 -12.31
N LEU A 96 -7.79 2.67 -12.44
CA LEU A 96 -7.56 3.45 -13.66
C LEU A 96 -6.08 3.64 -13.98
N ASN A 97 -5.21 3.70 -12.97
CA ASN A 97 -3.77 3.81 -13.13
C ASN A 97 -3.10 2.44 -13.44
N SER A 98 -3.80 1.31 -13.25
CA SER A 98 -3.31 -0.04 -13.56
C SER A 98 -3.82 -0.64 -14.88
N LEU A 99 -5.04 -0.30 -15.32
CA LEU A 99 -5.74 -0.98 -16.42
C LEU A 99 -6.27 -0.02 -17.49
N THR A 100 -6.20 -0.44 -18.75
CA THR A 100 -6.78 0.32 -19.88
C THR A 100 -8.29 0.13 -19.98
N HIS A 101 -9.00 1.21 -20.27
CA HIS A 101 -10.41 1.21 -20.69
C HIS A 101 -10.56 1.89 -22.07
N PRO A 102 -11.49 1.45 -22.94
CA PRO A 102 -11.62 2.00 -24.30
C PRO A 102 -11.80 3.53 -24.39
N ASN A 103 -12.55 4.12 -23.45
CA ASN A 103 -12.96 5.53 -23.47
C ASN A 103 -12.32 6.37 -22.35
N VAL A 104 -11.26 5.87 -21.70
CA VAL A 104 -10.57 6.57 -20.61
C VAL A 104 -9.09 6.71 -20.99
N PRO A 105 -8.48 7.91 -20.90
CA PRO A 105 -7.04 8.06 -21.08
C PRO A 105 -6.27 7.21 -20.07
N ASP A 106 -5.29 6.44 -20.55
CA ASP A 106 -4.38 5.68 -19.71
C ASP A 106 -3.56 6.59 -18.77
N ILE A 107 -3.17 7.79 -19.25
CA ILE A 107 -2.55 8.83 -18.42
C ILE A 107 -3.50 10.02 -18.32
N ARG A 108 -4.15 10.18 -17.17
CA ARG A 108 -5.03 11.33 -16.89
C ARG A 108 -4.23 12.54 -16.38
N PRO A 109 -4.49 13.76 -16.87
CA PRO A 109 -3.90 14.98 -16.31
C PRO A 109 -4.37 15.21 -14.87
N ALA A 110 -3.53 15.84 -14.06
CA ALA A 110 -3.86 16.16 -12.68
C ALA A 110 -4.93 17.27 -12.60
N CYS A 111 -5.90 17.13 -11.68
CA CYS A 111 -6.89 18.16 -11.43
C CYS A 111 -6.23 19.44 -10.89
N PRO A 112 -6.45 20.63 -11.50
CA PRO A 112 -5.86 21.88 -11.03
C PRO A 112 -6.37 22.31 -9.64
N PHE A 113 -7.48 21.75 -9.18
CA PHE A 113 -8.03 21.98 -7.84
C PHE A 113 -7.56 20.94 -6.79
N GLY A 114 -6.86 19.88 -7.21
CA GLY A 114 -6.33 18.84 -6.33
C GLY A 114 -7.38 18.25 -5.37
N ASP A 115 -6.98 18.10 -4.11
CA ASP A 115 -7.79 17.68 -2.97
C ASP A 115 -9.03 18.56 -2.73
N LYS A 116 -8.99 19.84 -3.14
CA LYS A 116 -10.08 20.82 -2.95
C LYS A 116 -11.10 20.82 -4.07
N CYS A 117 -11.04 19.86 -4.99
CA CYS A 117 -11.98 19.79 -6.11
C CYS A 117 -13.42 19.50 -5.65
N ARG A 118 -14.35 20.41 -5.95
CA ARG A 118 -15.79 20.21 -5.66
C ARG A 118 -16.41 19.08 -6.50
N ASP A 119 -15.79 18.77 -7.63
CA ASP A 119 -16.25 17.77 -8.59
C ASP A 119 -15.56 16.40 -8.42
N LEU A 120 -14.78 16.22 -7.34
CA LEU A 120 -14.07 14.97 -7.00
C LEU A 120 -14.96 13.72 -7.06
N ARG A 121 -16.26 13.84 -6.77
CA ARG A 121 -17.24 12.73 -6.79
C ARG A 121 -18.03 12.61 -8.11
N LYS A 122 -17.84 13.50 -9.08
CA LYS A 122 -18.51 13.42 -10.39
C LYS A 122 -17.76 12.43 -11.31
N PHE A 123 -18.51 11.51 -11.90
CA PHE A 123 -17.99 10.44 -12.74
C PHE A 123 -17.17 10.96 -13.94
N ASP A 124 -17.76 11.84 -14.76
CA ASP A 124 -17.09 12.40 -15.96
C ASP A 124 -15.78 13.12 -15.61
N HIS A 125 -15.75 13.75 -14.42
CA HIS A 125 -14.60 14.48 -13.91
C HIS A 125 -13.47 13.53 -13.49
N LYS A 126 -13.76 12.46 -12.74
CA LYS A 126 -12.76 11.41 -12.40
C LYS A 126 -12.21 10.69 -13.63
N VAL A 127 -13.07 10.38 -14.59
CA VAL A 127 -12.66 9.75 -15.86
C VAL A 127 -11.71 10.65 -16.67
N SER A 128 -11.87 11.97 -16.57
CA SER A 128 -11.06 12.95 -17.32
C SER A 128 -9.80 13.42 -16.58
N LEU A 129 -9.84 13.49 -15.25
CA LEU A 129 -8.81 14.11 -14.40
C LEU A 129 -8.46 13.21 -13.22
N ARG A 130 -7.16 12.96 -13.02
CA ARG A 130 -6.67 12.30 -11.80
C ARG A 130 -6.62 13.28 -10.64
N HIS A 131 -6.79 12.77 -9.43
CA HIS A 131 -6.64 13.56 -8.21
C HIS A 131 -5.48 12.98 -7.41
N PRO A 132 -4.65 13.80 -6.75
CA PRO A 132 -3.77 13.27 -5.72
C PRO A 132 -4.65 12.64 -4.64
N SER A 133 -4.33 11.44 -4.18
CA SER A 133 -4.92 10.95 -2.93
C SER A 133 -4.64 11.96 -1.84
N ALA A 134 -5.66 12.52 -1.22
CA ALA A 134 -5.46 13.43 -0.12
C ALA A 134 -4.86 12.66 1.06
N SER A 135 -3.89 13.25 1.76
CA SER A 135 -3.49 12.79 3.10
C SER A 135 -4.58 13.21 4.07
N GLU A 136 -5.76 12.60 3.95
CA GLU A 136 -6.97 13.03 4.67
C GLU A 136 -6.84 12.84 6.18
N ASP A 137 -6.09 11.82 6.59
CA ASP A 137 -6.10 11.34 7.96
C ASP A 137 -4.96 11.96 8.76
N GLY A 138 -5.31 12.59 9.88
CA GLY A 138 -4.40 13.19 10.83
C GLY A 138 -3.48 12.16 11.49
N VAL A 139 -2.47 12.65 12.20
CA VAL A 139 -1.62 11.78 13.02
C VAL A 139 -2.44 11.27 14.19
N VAL A 140 -2.70 9.97 14.20
CA VAL A 140 -3.03 9.22 15.41
C VAL A 140 -1.72 8.97 16.14
N GLN A 141 -1.64 9.35 17.41
CA GLN A 141 -0.46 9.08 18.23
C GLN A 141 -0.46 7.61 18.64
N TYR A 142 0.70 6.96 18.52
CA TYR A 142 0.94 5.59 18.94
C TYR A 142 1.34 5.52 20.41
N TYR A 143 0.86 4.51 21.10
CA TYR A 143 1.05 4.33 22.55
C TYR A 143 1.41 2.90 22.97
N GLY A 144 1.69 1.99 22.03
CA GLY A 144 2.10 0.62 22.40
C GLY A 144 1.00 -0.23 23.05
N SER A 145 -0.28 0.15 22.88
CA SER A 145 -1.41 -0.38 23.66
C SER A 145 -1.66 -1.88 23.47
N ASN A 146 -1.02 -2.50 22.48
CA ASN A 146 -1.16 -3.90 22.10
C ASN A 146 0.15 -4.70 22.09
N GLU A 147 1.32 -4.13 22.46
CA GLU A 147 2.67 -4.76 22.32
C GLU A 147 2.72 -6.22 22.80
N ASN A 148 2.03 -6.52 23.90
CA ASN A 148 2.02 -7.85 24.52
C ASN A 148 0.90 -8.80 24.00
N THR A 149 0.20 -8.46 22.91
CA THR A 149 -0.97 -9.20 22.40
C THR A 149 -0.64 -10.03 21.16
N ASN A 150 -0.73 -11.36 21.26
CA ASN A 150 -0.53 -12.27 20.13
C ASN A 150 -1.85 -12.54 19.38
N PHE A 151 -2.26 -11.60 18.53
CA PHE A 151 -3.53 -11.65 17.80
C PHE A 151 -3.72 -12.93 16.96
N VAL A 152 -2.65 -13.45 16.32
CA VAL A 152 -2.72 -14.70 15.55
C VAL A 152 -3.03 -15.90 16.44
N GLN A 153 -2.43 -15.97 17.62
CA GLN A 153 -2.71 -17.05 18.58
C GLN A 153 -4.13 -16.92 19.15
N ASN A 154 -4.55 -15.71 19.53
CA ASN A 154 -5.92 -15.42 19.98
C ASN A 154 -6.96 -15.84 18.95
N GLN A 155 -6.76 -15.45 17.67
CA GLN A 155 -7.63 -15.79 16.55
C GLN A 155 -7.75 -17.30 16.36
N LYS A 156 -6.61 -18.01 16.37
CA LYS A 156 -6.57 -19.47 16.26
C LYS A 156 -7.31 -20.16 17.40
N ASP A 157 -7.08 -19.73 18.65
CA ASP A 157 -7.68 -20.35 19.82
C ASP A 157 -9.20 -20.06 19.89
N ASN A 158 -9.63 -18.85 19.56
CA ASN A 158 -11.05 -18.49 19.40
C ASN A 158 -11.74 -19.43 18.38
N VAL A 159 -11.17 -19.59 17.18
CA VAL A 159 -11.72 -20.47 16.13
C VAL A 159 -11.78 -21.92 16.60
N ALA A 160 -10.68 -22.46 17.13
CA ALA A 160 -10.60 -23.85 17.57
C ALA A 160 -11.60 -24.17 18.71
N ASN A 161 -11.78 -23.25 19.67
CA ASN A 161 -12.76 -23.40 20.75
C ASN A 161 -14.21 -23.45 20.22
N ILE A 162 -14.53 -22.63 19.22
CA ILE A 162 -15.86 -22.61 18.59
C ILE A 162 -16.10 -23.91 17.81
N GLU A 163 -15.13 -24.35 17.00
CA GLU A 163 -15.22 -25.59 16.21
C GLU A 163 -15.35 -26.84 17.09
N ASP A 164 -14.56 -26.94 18.16
CA ASP A 164 -14.65 -28.01 19.15
C ASP A 164 -16.02 -28.05 19.83
N PHE A 165 -16.56 -26.88 20.22
CA PHE A 165 -17.89 -26.78 20.80
C PHE A 165 -19.00 -27.21 19.83
N ILE A 166 -18.95 -26.76 18.57
CA ILE A 166 -19.88 -27.14 17.48
C ILE A 166 -19.87 -28.66 17.28
N SER A 167 -18.67 -29.25 17.22
CA SER A 167 -18.43 -30.69 17.04
C SER A 167 -19.00 -31.51 18.21
N LYS A 168 -18.60 -31.18 19.44
CA LYS A 168 -19.09 -31.85 20.67
C LYS A 168 -20.61 -31.79 20.83
N ASN A 169 -21.22 -30.67 20.43
CA ASN A 169 -22.68 -30.48 20.51
C ASN A 169 -23.45 -30.99 19.28
N LYS A 170 -22.77 -31.56 18.27
CA LYS A 170 -23.35 -32.12 17.04
C LYS A 170 -24.25 -31.13 16.29
N TRP A 171 -23.80 -29.87 16.17
CA TRP A 171 -24.53 -28.87 15.40
C TRP A 171 -24.44 -29.15 13.89
N LYS A 172 -25.44 -28.73 13.12
CA LYS A 172 -25.40 -28.83 11.65
C LYS A 172 -24.26 -27.94 11.13
N PRO A 173 -23.29 -28.47 10.36
CA PRO A 173 -22.20 -27.69 9.81
C PRO A 173 -22.66 -26.80 8.64
N LEU A 174 -21.77 -25.89 8.20
CA LEU A 174 -21.97 -25.09 7.00
C LEU A 174 -22.07 -25.99 5.75
N PRO A 175 -23.10 -25.85 4.88
CA PRO A 175 -23.26 -26.68 3.69
C PRO A 175 -22.08 -26.62 2.70
N SER A 176 -21.43 -25.46 2.63
CA SER A 176 -20.26 -25.16 1.80
C SER A 176 -18.91 -25.49 2.46
N GLY A 177 -18.89 -25.81 3.76
CA GLY A 177 -17.66 -25.86 4.57
C GLY A 177 -16.98 -24.50 4.82
N ALA A 178 -17.53 -23.39 4.29
CA ALA A 178 -16.92 -22.05 4.36
C ALA A 178 -17.97 -20.97 4.65
N ILE A 179 -17.56 -19.92 5.37
CA ILE A 179 -18.44 -18.78 5.72
C ILE A 179 -18.91 -18.07 4.44
N PRO A 180 -20.22 -17.74 4.30
CA PRO A 180 -20.72 -16.98 3.16
C PRO A 180 -19.98 -15.67 2.93
N GLN A 181 -19.51 -15.44 1.70
CA GLN A 181 -18.70 -14.26 1.33
C GLN A 181 -19.39 -12.91 1.66
N GLN A 182 -20.73 -12.87 1.62
CA GLN A 182 -21.52 -11.68 1.99
C GLN A 182 -21.32 -11.30 3.47
N ILE A 183 -21.16 -12.28 4.36
CA ILE A 183 -20.90 -12.05 5.79
C ILE A 183 -19.46 -11.54 5.97
N LEU A 184 -18.47 -12.14 5.29
CA LEU A 184 -17.09 -11.66 5.33
C LEU A 184 -16.95 -10.23 4.79
N ASN A 185 -17.59 -9.92 3.64
CA ASN A 185 -17.63 -8.56 3.08
C ASN A 185 -18.25 -7.55 4.06
N TRP A 186 -19.28 -7.96 4.79
CA TRP A 186 -19.91 -7.13 5.80
C TRP A 186 -18.98 -6.88 7.00
N ILE A 187 -18.31 -7.90 7.56
CA ILE A 187 -17.33 -7.70 8.65
C ILE A 187 -16.15 -6.81 8.22
N ARG A 188 -15.73 -6.88 6.94
CA ARG A 188 -14.71 -5.99 6.37
C ARG A 188 -15.18 -4.52 6.23
N THR A 189 -16.48 -4.26 6.25
CA THR A 189 -17.07 -2.93 5.95
C THR A 189 -17.81 -2.28 7.12
N ILE A 190 -18.14 -3.01 8.20
CA ILE A 190 -18.72 -2.42 9.42
C ILE A 190 -17.77 -1.38 10.04
N GLN A 191 -18.32 -0.20 10.34
CA GLN A 191 -17.60 0.93 10.91
C GLN A 191 -17.70 0.93 12.44
N PRO A 192 -16.70 1.47 13.17
CA PRO A 192 -16.84 1.73 14.60
C PRO A 192 -17.76 2.91 14.85
N ILE A 193 -18.62 2.80 15.86
CA ILE A 193 -19.62 3.79 16.25
C ILE A 193 -19.46 4.17 17.72
N HIS A 194 -19.31 5.48 17.96
CA HIS A 194 -19.27 6.07 19.28
C HIS A 194 -20.56 6.83 19.58
N ARG A 195 -20.96 6.87 20.86
CA ARG A 195 -22.08 7.67 21.37
C ARG A 195 -21.62 8.51 22.55
N CYS A 196 -21.96 9.78 22.53
CA CYS A 196 -21.58 10.75 23.56
C CYS A 196 -22.70 11.79 23.80
N SER A 197 -22.69 12.42 24.97
CA SER A 197 -23.57 13.55 25.28
C SER A 197 -23.16 14.81 24.49
N PRO A 198 -24.04 15.81 24.35
CA PRO A 198 -23.68 17.09 23.71
C PRO A 198 -22.46 17.76 24.35
N ILE A 199 -22.30 17.68 25.68
CA ILE A 199 -21.16 18.29 26.41
C ILE A 199 -19.83 17.63 26.02
N ILE A 200 -19.80 16.29 25.93
CA ILE A 200 -18.62 15.56 25.45
C ILE A 200 -18.37 15.88 23.97
N PHE A 201 -19.41 15.97 23.15
CA PHE A 201 -19.27 16.32 21.73
C PHE A 201 -18.70 17.74 21.51
N GLU A 202 -19.16 18.74 22.26
CA GLU A 202 -18.55 20.07 22.26
C GLU A 202 -17.06 20.03 22.60
N SER A 203 -16.67 19.24 23.62
CA SER A 203 -15.27 19.11 24.00
C SER A 203 -14.43 18.43 22.90
N ILE A 204 -14.95 17.36 22.29
CA ILE A 204 -14.33 16.71 21.12
C ILE A 204 -14.03 17.73 20.00
N LEU A 205 -15.00 18.60 19.70
CA LEU A 205 -14.88 19.65 18.69
C LEU A 205 -13.83 20.72 19.05
N LEU A 206 -13.77 21.14 20.32
CA LEU A 206 -12.86 22.19 20.77
C LEU A 206 -11.41 21.71 20.92
N HIS A 207 -11.21 20.49 21.45
CA HIS A 207 -9.90 19.81 21.50
C HIS A 207 -9.43 19.28 20.14
N GLY A 208 -10.33 19.14 19.17
CA GLY A 208 -10.02 18.66 17.82
C GLY A 208 -9.75 17.15 17.73
N HIS A 209 -10.14 16.38 18.76
CA HIS A 209 -9.90 14.94 18.85
C HIS A 209 -10.96 14.24 19.72
N VAL A 210 -11.25 12.97 19.42
CA VAL A 210 -11.90 12.05 20.37
C VAL A 210 -10.82 11.48 21.30
N MET A 211 -11.13 11.40 22.60
CA MET A 211 -10.15 11.13 23.67
C MET A 211 -10.60 9.93 24.51
N SER A 212 -9.66 9.11 24.97
CA SER A 212 -9.92 8.05 25.96
C SER A 212 -10.21 8.64 27.34
N ARG A 213 -10.65 7.80 28.29
CA ARG A 213 -10.86 8.27 29.67
C ARG A 213 -9.54 8.68 30.33
N GLU A 214 -8.48 7.89 30.15
CA GLU A 214 -7.16 8.19 30.69
C GLU A 214 -6.65 9.55 30.18
N TYR A 215 -6.79 9.83 28.88
CA TYR A 215 -6.42 11.13 28.30
C TYR A 215 -7.26 12.27 28.90
N MET A 216 -8.58 12.07 29.05
CA MET A 216 -9.45 13.07 29.69
C MET A 216 -9.04 13.35 31.15
N GLU A 217 -8.64 12.35 31.94
CA GLU A 217 -8.18 12.59 33.32
C GLU A 217 -6.91 13.48 33.38
N HIS A 218 -6.02 13.39 32.40
CA HIS A 218 -4.83 14.24 32.31
C HIS A 218 -5.14 15.70 31.96
N LEU A 219 -6.33 16.02 31.41
CA LEU A 219 -6.76 17.41 31.16
C LEU A 219 -7.00 18.23 32.45
N LYS A 220 -6.81 17.63 33.64
CA LYS A 220 -6.75 18.34 34.92
C LYS A 220 -5.44 19.09 35.14
N ASP A 221 -4.37 18.74 34.44
CA ASP A 221 -3.07 19.40 34.53
C ASP A 221 -2.96 20.53 33.48
N PRO A 222 -2.81 21.81 33.89
CA PRO A 222 -2.60 22.93 32.96
C PRO A 222 -1.41 22.74 32.02
N ILE A 223 -0.36 22.01 32.44
CA ILE A 223 0.81 21.73 31.59
C ILE A 223 0.41 20.77 30.47
N PHE A 224 -0.25 19.65 30.80
CA PHE A 224 -0.76 18.71 29.80
C PHE A 224 -1.76 19.36 28.82
N VAL A 225 -2.67 20.21 29.32
CA VAL A 225 -3.60 20.97 28.48
C VAL A 225 -2.85 21.93 27.54
N ALA A 226 -1.82 22.62 28.01
CA ALA A 226 -0.98 23.48 27.17
C ALA A 226 -0.24 22.69 26.06
N HIS A 227 0.22 21.47 26.35
CA HIS A 227 0.72 20.56 25.32
C HIS A 227 -0.39 20.19 24.31
N SER A 228 -1.58 19.81 24.78
CA SER A 228 -2.73 19.50 23.91
C SER A 228 -3.10 20.64 22.95
N VAL A 229 -3.04 21.90 23.42
CA VAL A 229 -3.22 23.10 22.57
C VAL A 229 -2.20 23.15 21.43
N LEU A 230 -0.91 22.95 21.71
CA LEU A 230 0.15 23.00 20.69
C LEU A 230 0.04 21.86 19.66
N HIS A 231 -0.50 20.71 20.08
CA HIS A 231 -0.75 19.56 19.19
C HIS A 231 -2.03 19.70 18.34
N HIS A 232 -2.93 20.65 18.66
CA HIS A 232 -4.14 20.92 17.90
C HIS A 232 -3.83 21.22 16.41
N THR A 233 -4.65 20.69 15.50
CA THR A 233 -4.42 20.74 14.04
C THR A 233 -4.19 22.15 13.47
N ARG A 234 -4.89 23.17 13.99
CA ARG A 234 -4.68 24.59 13.62
C ARG A 234 -3.32 25.14 14.06
N MET A 235 -2.76 24.67 15.18
CA MET A 235 -1.45 25.09 15.70
C MET A 235 -0.32 24.42 14.92
N ARG A 236 -0.45 23.12 14.61
CA ARG A 236 0.51 22.38 13.76
C ARG A 236 0.68 22.94 12.34
N ARG A 237 -0.23 23.81 11.89
CA ARG A 237 -0.17 24.55 10.61
C ARG A 237 0.49 25.94 10.71
N ILE A 238 0.97 26.34 11.89
CA ILE A 238 1.73 27.59 12.08
C ILE A 238 3.21 27.27 11.83
N GLU A 239 3.71 27.63 10.65
CA GLU A 239 5.10 27.39 10.24
C GLU A 239 6.11 27.97 11.25
N GLU A 240 5.78 29.12 11.86
CA GLU A 240 6.64 29.79 12.83
C GLU A 240 6.92 28.91 14.07
N LEU A 241 6.01 28.01 14.45
CA LEU A 241 6.15 27.08 15.59
C LEU A 241 7.08 25.88 15.30
N LYS A 242 7.54 25.69 14.05
CA LYS A 242 8.58 24.69 13.74
C LYS A 242 9.97 25.10 14.24
N THR A 243 10.19 26.40 14.47
CA THR A 243 11.46 26.88 15.02
C THR A 243 11.52 26.66 16.53
N LYS A 244 12.61 26.06 17.02
CA LYS A 244 12.77 25.66 18.43
C LYS A 244 12.50 26.83 19.41
N THR A 245 13.06 28.00 19.14
CA THR A 245 12.91 29.19 19.98
C THR A 245 11.47 29.71 20.03
N CYS A 246 10.77 29.77 18.90
CA CYS A 246 9.37 30.16 18.85
C CYS A 246 8.47 29.13 19.54
N LYS A 247 8.76 27.83 19.37
CA LYS A 247 8.07 26.73 20.07
C LYS A 247 8.22 26.87 21.59
N GLU A 248 9.43 27.10 22.10
CA GLU A 248 9.69 27.31 23.53
C GLU A 248 8.95 28.53 24.10
N ASP A 249 8.96 29.66 23.39
CA ASP A 249 8.22 30.86 23.81
C ASP A 249 6.70 30.66 23.76
N ALA A 250 6.19 29.96 22.73
CA ALA A 250 4.79 29.63 22.58
C ALA A 250 4.31 28.64 23.65
N THR A 251 5.12 27.64 24.02
CA THR A 251 4.82 26.73 25.14
C THR A 251 4.66 27.53 26.43
N LEU A 252 5.62 28.39 26.78
CA LEU A 252 5.52 29.21 28.00
C LEU A 252 4.32 30.17 27.99
N TYR A 253 4.01 30.76 26.83
CA TYR A 253 2.84 31.63 26.65
C TYR A 253 1.52 30.88 26.86
N VAL A 254 1.36 29.73 26.20
CA VAL A 254 0.16 28.89 26.31
C VAL A 254 0.02 28.32 27.72
N THR A 255 1.09 27.81 28.35
CA THR A 255 1.05 27.32 29.73
C THR A 255 0.58 28.40 30.70
N ALA A 256 1.05 29.64 30.56
CA ALA A 256 0.60 30.74 31.40
C ALA A 256 -0.87 31.13 31.14
N LEU A 257 -1.35 31.14 29.88
CA LEU A 257 -2.76 31.37 29.56
C LEU A 257 -3.67 30.30 30.15
N VAL A 258 -3.32 29.02 29.99
CA VAL A 258 -4.10 27.89 30.51
C VAL A 258 -4.11 27.89 32.04
N ALA A 259 -2.96 28.08 32.69
CA ALA A 259 -2.89 28.13 34.15
C ALA A 259 -3.69 29.29 34.76
N LEU A 260 -3.66 30.47 34.12
CA LEU A 260 -4.47 31.62 34.50
C LEU A 260 -5.98 31.33 34.39
N GLU A 261 -6.41 30.65 33.32
CA GLU A 261 -7.82 30.30 33.12
C GLU A 261 -8.30 29.24 34.13
N PHE A 262 -7.45 28.27 34.47
CA PHE A 262 -7.72 27.29 35.52
C PHE A 262 -7.86 27.95 36.90
N GLU A 263 -6.92 28.84 37.26
CA GLU A 263 -6.96 29.59 38.53
C GLU A 263 -8.21 30.49 38.63
N ASN A 264 -8.59 31.18 37.53
CA ASN A 264 -9.81 31.99 37.46
C ASN A 264 -11.09 31.17 37.70
N ASN A 265 -11.08 29.87 37.41
CA ASN A 265 -12.21 28.95 37.58
C ASN A 265 -12.08 28.06 38.83
N GLY A 266 -11.14 28.36 39.74
CA GLY A 266 -10.99 27.66 41.02
C GLY A 266 -10.26 26.30 40.96
N PHE A 267 -9.66 25.95 39.82
CA PHE A 267 -8.82 24.76 39.69
C PHE A 267 -7.42 25.06 40.23
N THR A 268 -7.14 24.60 41.45
CA THR A 268 -5.79 24.69 42.04
C THR A 268 -4.87 23.64 41.40
N ALA A 269 -3.87 24.09 40.64
CA ALA A 269 -2.90 23.21 40.02
C ALA A 269 -2.09 22.45 41.09
N ALA A 270 -2.12 21.11 41.05
CA ALA A 270 -1.27 20.27 41.89
C ALA A 270 0.22 20.47 41.57
N THR A 271 0.52 20.83 40.32
CA THR A 271 1.81 21.23 39.79
C THR A 271 1.84 22.76 39.60
N VAL A 272 2.39 23.48 40.58
CA VAL A 272 2.89 24.85 40.33
C VAL A 272 3.88 24.77 39.17
N VAL A 273 3.76 25.66 38.17
CA VAL A 273 4.68 25.72 37.03
C VAL A 273 6.12 25.67 37.56
N PRO A 274 6.93 24.66 37.19
CA PRO A 274 8.24 24.45 37.79
C PRO A 274 9.07 25.74 37.83
N PRO A 275 9.71 26.11 38.97
CA PRO A 275 10.51 27.33 39.07
C PRO A 275 11.64 27.41 38.03
N THR A 276 12.07 26.27 37.51
CA THR A 276 13.02 26.13 36.40
C THR A 276 12.50 26.69 35.06
N LEU A 277 11.19 26.75 34.82
CA LEU A 277 10.57 27.37 33.64
C LEU A 277 10.31 28.87 33.81
N LEU A 278 10.31 29.39 35.04
CA LEU A 278 10.10 30.82 35.35
C LEU A 278 11.33 31.70 35.04
N GLY A 279 12.48 31.08 34.79
CA GLY A 279 13.74 31.76 34.54
C GLY A 279 14.41 32.28 35.82
N ALA A 280 15.74 32.45 35.77
CA ALA A 280 16.56 32.78 36.95
C ALA A 280 16.31 34.16 37.59
N GLU A 281 15.39 34.97 37.03
CA GLU A 281 15.02 36.29 37.54
C GLU A 281 14.06 36.20 38.74
N VAL A 282 13.09 35.26 38.74
CA VAL A 282 12.13 35.10 39.86
C VAL A 282 12.82 34.57 41.12
N ALA A 283 13.92 33.82 40.97
CA ALA A 283 14.73 33.33 42.08
C ALA A 283 15.57 34.43 42.79
N LYS A 284 15.72 35.61 42.17
CA LYS A 284 16.36 36.78 42.80
C LYS A 284 15.27 37.71 43.34
N GLY A 285 14.70 37.30 44.46
CA GLY A 285 13.43 37.85 44.95
C GLY A 285 13.47 39.35 45.31
N THR A 286 12.41 40.06 44.90
CA THR A 286 11.88 41.28 45.56
C THR A 286 10.43 41.54 45.14
N THR A 287 9.54 40.54 45.29
CA THR A 287 8.08 40.68 45.51
C THR A 287 7.42 39.28 45.55
N PRO A 288 6.50 38.99 46.49
CA PRO A 288 5.65 37.81 46.41
C PRO A 288 4.47 38.10 45.47
N TYR A 289 4.66 37.88 44.17
CA TYR A 289 3.54 37.86 43.24
C TYR A 289 2.59 36.70 43.58
N SER A 290 1.29 36.93 43.42
CA SER A 290 0.33 35.84 43.30
C SER A 290 0.62 34.98 42.06
N SER A 291 0.14 33.75 42.04
CA SER A 291 0.18 32.86 40.87
C SER A 291 -0.38 33.57 39.62
N LYS A 292 -1.56 34.20 39.78
CA LYS A 292 -2.20 35.04 38.76
C LYS A 292 -1.32 36.16 38.20
N GLU A 293 -0.75 37.03 39.03
CA GLU A 293 0.12 38.14 38.57
C GLU A 293 1.37 37.62 37.85
N THR A 294 1.90 36.49 38.31
CA THR A 294 3.04 35.80 37.68
C THR A 294 2.68 35.35 36.26
N TYR A 295 1.53 34.72 36.07
CA TYR A 295 1.05 34.31 34.74
C TYR A 295 0.80 35.51 33.83
N GLU A 296 0.15 36.57 34.32
CA GLU A 296 -0.08 37.80 33.55
C GLU A 296 1.22 38.47 33.08
N HIS A 297 2.27 38.45 33.91
CA HIS A 297 3.59 38.94 33.51
C HIS A 297 4.21 38.08 32.39
N ILE A 298 4.15 36.76 32.50
CA ILE A 298 4.67 35.82 31.49
C ILE A 298 3.92 35.99 30.16
N ILE A 299 2.59 36.09 30.19
CA ILE A 299 1.73 36.31 29.03
C ILE A 299 2.20 37.57 28.29
N LYS A 300 2.26 38.72 28.96
CA LYS A 300 2.72 39.99 28.37
C LYS A 300 4.16 39.91 27.83
N LYS A 301 5.10 39.33 28.58
CA LYS A 301 6.52 39.20 28.19
C LYS A 301 6.70 38.31 26.95
N LYS A 302 5.94 37.21 26.84
CA LYS A 302 6.02 36.28 25.72
C LYS A 302 5.23 36.76 24.50
N GLU A 303 4.08 37.41 24.68
CA GLU A 303 3.32 38.02 23.58
C GLU A 303 4.15 39.05 22.79
N ILE A 304 4.87 39.93 23.49
CA ILE A 304 5.78 40.92 22.90
C ILE A 304 6.95 40.26 22.13
N LYS A 305 7.33 39.03 22.49
CA LYS A 305 8.37 38.27 21.79
C LYS A 305 7.81 37.52 20.58
N LEU A 306 6.69 36.83 20.73
CA LEU A 306 6.01 36.09 19.66
C LEU A 306 5.49 37.02 18.56
N SER A 307 4.97 38.20 18.90
CA SER A 307 4.55 39.22 17.93
C SER A 307 5.67 39.77 17.03
N LYS A 308 6.94 39.49 17.34
CA LYS A 308 8.11 39.80 16.48
C LYS A 308 8.47 38.66 15.52
N THR A 309 8.02 37.44 15.80
CA THR A 309 8.40 36.21 15.07
C THR A 309 7.22 35.50 14.40
N MET A 310 5.98 35.88 14.73
CA MET A 310 4.75 35.23 14.31
C MET A 310 3.76 36.26 13.76
N SER A 311 2.98 35.88 12.74
CA SER A 311 1.94 36.77 12.21
C SER A 311 0.84 37.06 13.24
N LYS A 312 0.25 38.27 13.22
CA LYS A 312 -0.84 38.68 14.13
C LYS A 312 -2.00 37.66 14.14
N ASN A 313 -2.35 37.12 12.97
CA ASN A 313 -3.44 36.13 12.83
C ASN A 313 -3.09 34.78 13.47
N ASN A 314 -1.82 34.36 13.44
CA ASN A 314 -1.36 33.14 14.10
C ASN A 314 -1.28 33.33 15.63
N LEU A 315 -0.83 34.49 16.10
CA LEU A 315 -0.79 34.81 17.53
C LEU A 315 -2.19 34.90 18.15
N ILE A 316 -3.15 35.54 17.46
CA ILE A 316 -4.57 35.53 17.86
C ILE A 316 -5.10 34.10 17.90
N ALA A 317 -4.82 33.28 16.87
CA ALA A 317 -5.28 31.89 16.84
C ALA A 317 -4.68 31.04 17.99
N LEU A 318 -3.43 31.29 18.39
CA LEU A 318 -2.76 30.65 19.52
C LEU A 318 -3.42 31.04 20.85
N HIS A 319 -3.62 32.35 21.09
CA HIS A 319 -4.31 32.84 22.29
C HIS A 319 -5.74 32.30 22.39
N THR A 320 -6.55 32.46 21.33
CA THR A 320 -7.93 31.99 21.29
C THR A 320 -8.02 30.48 21.54
N LYS A 321 -7.16 29.66 20.91
CA LYS A 321 -7.19 28.21 21.14
C LYS A 321 -6.70 27.78 22.52
N ALA A 322 -5.76 28.51 23.12
CA ALA A 322 -5.36 28.25 24.51
C ALA A 322 -6.55 28.42 25.48
N ILE A 323 -7.30 29.52 25.34
CA ILE A 323 -8.47 29.79 26.19
C ILE A 323 -9.63 28.82 25.89
N GLU A 324 -9.97 28.59 24.62
CA GLU A 324 -11.07 27.67 24.24
C GLU A 324 -10.84 26.24 24.77
N ILE A 325 -9.61 25.73 24.66
CA ILE A 325 -9.26 24.36 25.11
C ILE A 325 -9.15 24.29 26.63
N ALA A 326 -8.65 25.35 27.29
CA ALA A 326 -8.68 25.42 28.76
C ALA A 326 -10.11 25.40 29.30
N GLN A 327 -11.01 26.21 28.74
CA GLN A 327 -12.43 26.25 29.10
C GLN A 327 -13.15 24.91 28.81
N ALA A 328 -12.83 24.25 27.70
CA ALA A 328 -13.35 22.91 27.40
C ALA A 328 -12.88 21.87 28.44
N SER A 329 -11.60 21.92 28.84
CA SER A 329 -11.02 21.04 29.87
C SER A 329 -11.69 21.26 31.23
N ILE A 330 -11.84 22.52 31.66
CA ILE A 330 -12.55 22.91 32.88
C ILE A 330 -13.99 22.40 32.87
N LYS A 331 -14.71 22.58 31.75
CA LYS A 331 -16.11 22.12 31.59
C LYS A 331 -16.22 20.60 31.72
N LEU A 332 -15.31 19.82 31.11
CA LEU A 332 -15.28 18.36 31.23
C LEU A 332 -15.11 17.86 32.68
N HIS A 333 -14.38 18.60 33.52
CA HIS A 333 -14.14 18.21 34.90
C HIS A 333 -15.22 18.67 35.86
N SER A 334 -15.89 19.78 35.55
CA SER A 334 -17.04 20.29 36.30
C SER A 334 -18.32 19.45 36.09
N ASP A 335 -18.44 18.76 34.95
CA ASP A 335 -19.49 17.78 34.67
C ASP A 335 -18.89 16.43 34.19
N PRO A 336 -18.45 15.55 35.11
CA PRO A 336 -17.69 14.36 34.78
C PRO A 336 -18.55 13.23 34.20
N ALA A 337 -19.00 13.40 32.96
CA ALA A 337 -19.56 12.33 32.15
C ALA A 337 -18.48 11.36 31.64
N GLY A 338 -18.87 10.11 31.35
CA GLY A 338 -18.00 9.08 30.75
C GLY A 338 -17.73 7.86 31.64
N ILE A 339 -17.18 6.80 31.03
CA ILE A 339 -16.85 5.54 31.71
C ILE A 339 -15.57 5.73 32.52
N GLY A 340 -15.67 5.57 33.85
CA GLY A 340 -14.52 5.46 34.77
C GLY A 340 -14.67 4.25 35.70
N HIS A 341 -15.33 3.20 35.21
CA HIS A 341 -15.71 2.04 36.00
C HIS A 341 -14.47 1.20 36.34
N PRO A 342 -14.28 0.72 37.59
CA PRO A 342 -13.02 0.10 38.01
C PRO A 342 -12.53 -1.10 37.16
N PRO A 343 -13.42 -1.99 36.66
CA PRO A 343 -13.06 -3.01 35.68
C PRO A 343 -12.33 -2.48 34.44
N ASP A 344 -12.73 -1.33 33.89
CA ASP A 344 -12.11 -0.80 32.67
C ASP A 344 -10.64 -0.40 32.88
N LYS A 345 -10.33 0.13 34.06
CA LYS A 345 -8.94 0.40 34.48
C LYS A 345 -8.14 -0.90 34.63
N ALA A 346 -8.78 -1.96 35.14
CA ALA A 346 -8.14 -3.25 35.34
C ALA A 346 -7.89 -4.00 34.01
N SER A 347 -8.73 -3.80 32.99
CA SER A 347 -8.53 -4.31 31.62
C SER A 347 -7.74 -3.36 30.70
N GLY A 348 -7.36 -2.17 31.19
CA GLY A 348 -6.70 -1.12 30.40
C GLY A 348 -7.55 -0.56 29.26
N THR A 349 -8.88 -0.75 29.31
CA THR A 349 -9.82 -0.28 28.28
C THR A 349 -10.15 1.21 28.44
N ASP A 350 -9.89 1.79 29.61
CA ASP A 350 -9.96 3.24 29.88
C ASP A 350 -8.88 4.05 29.13
N LYS A 351 -7.79 3.39 28.73
CA LYS A 351 -6.70 3.96 27.91
C LYS A 351 -7.08 4.17 26.45
N LEU A 352 -8.16 3.54 25.98
CA LEU A 352 -8.57 3.49 24.58
C LEU A 352 -9.95 4.16 24.38
N VAL A 353 -10.24 4.61 23.16
CA VAL A 353 -11.55 5.18 22.82
C VAL A 353 -12.54 4.03 22.58
N PHE A 354 -13.53 3.89 23.46
CA PHE A 354 -14.56 2.86 23.36
C PHE A 354 -15.56 3.12 22.22
N SER A 355 -15.73 2.13 21.36
CA SER A 355 -16.72 2.10 20.28
C SER A 355 -17.34 0.70 20.13
N ILE A 356 -18.43 0.62 19.37
CA ILE A 356 -19.05 -0.65 18.97
C ILE A 356 -18.93 -0.75 17.45
N LEU A 357 -18.55 -1.89 16.90
CA LEU A 357 -18.65 -2.05 15.45
C LEU A 357 -20.13 -2.15 15.06
N GLY A 358 -20.53 -1.45 14.00
CA GLY A 358 -21.91 -1.36 13.53
C GLY A 358 -22.88 -0.69 14.53
N PRO A 359 -24.21 -0.88 14.38
CA PRO A 359 -25.20 0.00 15.02
C PRO A 359 -25.18 -0.07 16.55
N ARG A 360 -24.89 1.06 17.21
CA ARG A 360 -24.75 1.16 18.68
C ARG A 360 -26.07 1.50 19.38
N LEU A 361 -26.75 0.48 19.89
CA LEU A 361 -28.03 0.59 20.61
C LEU A 361 -27.91 1.04 22.08
N GLY A 362 -26.70 1.08 22.64
CA GLY A 362 -26.42 1.58 24.00
C GLY A 362 -26.69 3.08 24.14
N HIS A 363 -27.96 3.43 24.34
CA HIS A 363 -28.48 4.81 24.35
C HIS A 363 -28.18 5.60 25.64
N TYR A 364 -27.75 4.91 26.69
CA TYR A 364 -27.32 5.48 27.97
C TYR A 364 -25.95 6.19 27.91
N TYR A 365 -25.32 6.26 26.73
CA TYR A 365 -24.05 6.97 26.50
C TYR A 365 -24.19 8.34 25.85
N GLY A 366 -25.33 8.65 25.22
CA GLY A 366 -25.43 9.81 24.35
C GLY A 366 -26.44 9.66 23.22
N ASP A 367 -27.01 10.77 22.77
CA ASP A 367 -27.74 10.87 21.50
C ASP A 367 -26.98 11.62 20.40
N VAL A 368 -25.69 11.94 20.61
CA VAL A 368 -24.80 12.24 19.49
C VAL A 368 -24.13 10.93 19.05
N ILE A 369 -24.30 10.54 17.79
CA ILE A 369 -23.71 9.34 17.21
C ILE A 369 -22.58 9.77 16.26
N LEU A 370 -21.36 9.29 16.53
CA LEU A 370 -20.18 9.47 15.68
C LEU A 370 -19.87 8.15 14.98
N VAL A 371 -19.79 8.17 13.66
CA VAL A 371 -19.36 7.03 12.83
C VAL A 371 -17.93 7.29 12.38
N PHE A 372 -17.00 6.38 12.66
CA PHE A 372 -15.61 6.51 12.25
C PHE A 372 -15.34 5.87 10.88
N LYS A 373 -14.31 6.35 10.17
CA LYS A 373 -13.74 5.64 9.01
C LYS A 373 -13.28 4.24 9.45
N ARG A 374 -13.54 3.20 8.65
CA ARG A 374 -13.13 1.80 8.93
C ARG A 374 -11.62 1.68 9.20
N GLU A 375 -10.82 2.53 8.56
CA GLU A 375 -9.35 2.57 8.58
C GLU A 375 -8.75 2.67 9.99
N ILE A 376 -9.44 3.28 10.96
CA ILE A 376 -8.93 3.42 12.33
C ILE A 376 -8.71 2.07 13.03
N LEU A 377 -9.42 1.00 12.61
CA LEU A 377 -9.26 -0.36 13.16
C LEU A 377 -7.98 -1.06 12.68
N HIS A 378 -7.33 -0.51 11.66
CA HIS A 378 -6.06 -1.00 11.13
C HIS A 378 -4.85 -0.28 11.76
N HIS A 379 -5.09 0.66 12.69
CA HIS A 379 -4.04 1.30 13.49
C HIS A 379 -3.48 0.31 14.53
N PRO A 380 -2.15 0.23 14.76
CA PRO A 380 -1.54 -0.75 15.66
C PRO A 380 -2.04 -0.77 17.12
N ASP A 381 -2.61 0.34 17.62
CA ASP A 381 -3.23 0.43 18.96
C ASP A 381 -4.73 0.06 19.01
N ALA A 382 -5.38 -0.11 17.85
CA ALA A 382 -6.77 -0.54 17.82
C ALA A 382 -6.88 -2.03 18.20
N ASN A 383 -8.00 -2.46 18.75
CA ASN A 383 -8.31 -3.89 18.89
C ASN A 383 -9.83 -4.08 18.97
N LEU A 384 -10.30 -5.29 18.71
CA LEU A 384 -11.72 -5.65 18.83
C LEU A 384 -11.90 -6.97 19.59
N SER A 385 -13.03 -7.10 20.27
CA SER A 385 -13.42 -8.29 21.03
C SER A 385 -14.91 -8.55 20.90
N VAL A 386 -15.29 -9.81 20.79
CA VAL A 386 -16.71 -10.17 20.85
C VAL A 386 -17.16 -10.17 22.31
N GLN A 387 -18.12 -9.28 22.61
CA GLN A 387 -18.56 -8.84 23.94
C GLN A 387 -17.55 -7.96 24.67
N ALA A 388 -18.09 -7.16 25.58
CA ALA A 388 -17.33 -6.14 26.30
C ALA A 388 -16.39 -6.73 27.38
N ALA A 389 -15.28 -6.05 27.65
CA ALA A 389 -14.35 -6.39 28.75
C ALA A 389 -15.06 -6.54 30.11
N THR A 390 -16.06 -5.70 30.38
CA THR A 390 -16.93 -5.78 31.58
C THR A 390 -17.75 -7.07 31.66
N SER A 391 -18.07 -7.71 30.52
CA SER A 391 -18.72 -9.03 30.46
C SER A 391 -17.79 -10.15 30.92
N PHE A 392 -16.48 -10.03 30.68
CA PHE A 392 -15.48 -10.95 31.23
C PHE A 392 -15.30 -10.74 32.73
N ALA A 393 -15.07 -9.50 33.17
CA ALA A 393 -14.86 -9.20 34.60
C ALA A 393 -16.02 -9.69 35.48
N SER A 394 -17.27 -9.57 34.99
CA SER A 394 -18.48 -10.05 35.66
C SER A 394 -18.75 -11.56 35.53
N GLY A 395 -18.00 -12.30 34.71
CA GLY A 395 -18.22 -13.72 34.40
C GLY A 395 -19.35 -13.99 33.39
N ASN A 396 -20.11 -12.98 32.98
CA ASN A 396 -21.20 -13.14 32.01
C ASN A 396 -20.75 -13.65 30.64
N ALA A 397 -19.52 -13.36 30.23
CA ALA A 397 -18.94 -13.86 28.97
C ALA A 397 -19.05 -15.39 28.85
N TYR A 398 -18.74 -16.14 29.92
CA TYR A 398 -18.80 -17.62 29.93
C TYR A 398 -20.24 -18.16 29.82
N LYS A 399 -21.23 -17.40 30.29
CA LYS A 399 -22.66 -17.73 30.15
C LYS A 399 -23.19 -17.54 28.72
N TRP A 400 -22.61 -16.59 27.97
CA TRP A 400 -23.08 -16.22 26.63
C TRP A 400 -22.24 -16.83 25.51
N ARG A 401 -20.94 -17.07 25.76
CA ARG A 401 -19.96 -17.72 24.88
C ARG A 401 -19.52 -19.05 25.53
N PRO A 402 -20.35 -20.10 25.50
CA PRO A 402 -20.09 -21.36 26.24
C PRO A 402 -18.83 -22.12 25.76
N TRP A 403 -18.29 -21.80 24.58
CA TRP A 403 -17.00 -22.29 24.10
C TRP A 403 -15.79 -21.67 24.83
N LEU A 404 -15.97 -20.62 25.64
CA LEU A 404 -14.93 -20.13 26.58
C LEU A 404 -14.68 -21.12 27.75
N GLY A 405 -15.49 -22.18 27.87
CA GLY A 405 -15.37 -23.19 28.91
C GLY A 405 -15.93 -22.73 30.26
N ASN A 406 -15.38 -23.28 31.34
CA ASN A 406 -15.80 -22.93 32.70
C ASN A 406 -15.23 -21.57 33.11
N ASP A 407 -16.05 -20.78 33.80
CA ASP A 407 -15.64 -19.52 34.43
C ASP A 407 -14.58 -19.81 35.52
N PRO A 408 -13.37 -19.19 35.48
CA PRO A 408 -12.34 -19.38 36.49
C PRO A 408 -12.67 -18.71 37.83
N THR A 409 -13.79 -17.98 37.92
CA THR A 409 -14.32 -17.23 39.09
C THR A 409 -13.48 -16.05 39.57
N ASP A 410 -12.15 -16.12 39.45
CA ASP A 410 -11.23 -15.01 39.74
C ASP A 410 -11.28 -13.92 38.65
N VAL A 411 -11.28 -12.66 39.08
CA VAL A 411 -11.40 -11.49 38.19
C VAL A 411 -10.11 -11.24 37.40
N ALA A 412 -8.93 -11.50 37.96
CA ALA A 412 -7.67 -11.27 37.26
C ALA A 412 -7.47 -12.29 36.12
N GLU A 413 -7.75 -13.58 36.37
CA GLU A 413 -7.72 -14.60 35.31
C GLU A 413 -8.84 -14.40 34.27
N ARG A 414 -10.02 -13.88 34.64
CA ARG A 414 -11.05 -13.44 33.67
C ARG A 414 -10.56 -12.32 32.75
N ILE A 415 -9.90 -11.29 33.29
CA ILE A 415 -9.33 -10.17 32.51
C ILE A 415 -8.21 -10.68 31.58
N LYS A 416 -7.32 -11.51 32.11
CA LYS A 416 -6.27 -12.18 31.34
C LYS A 416 -6.83 -13.06 30.21
N HIS A 417 -7.99 -13.71 30.42
CA HIS A 417 -8.70 -14.42 29.36
C HIS A 417 -9.26 -13.44 28.30
N TYR A 418 -9.85 -12.32 28.70
CA TYR A 418 -10.30 -11.26 27.77
C TYR A 418 -9.16 -10.83 26.82
N HIS A 419 -7.96 -10.54 27.33
CA HIS A 419 -6.80 -10.17 26.49
C HIS A 419 -6.41 -11.28 25.48
N ARG A 420 -6.66 -12.55 25.80
CA ARG A 420 -6.44 -13.72 24.92
C ARG A 420 -7.56 -13.94 23.89
N THR A 421 -8.64 -13.17 23.93
CA THR A 421 -9.72 -13.23 22.92
C THR A 421 -9.71 -12.06 21.93
N LYS A 422 -8.84 -11.05 22.14
CA LYS A 422 -8.73 -9.87 21.27
C LYS A 422 -8.29 -10.24 19.84
N LEU A 423 -8.88 -9.55 18.86
CA LEU A 423 -8.56 -9.59 17.43
C LEU A 423 -8.12 -8.19 16.96
N HIS A 424 -7.54 -8.09 15.76
CA HIS A 424 -7.03 -6.85 15.18
C HIS A 424 -7.24 -6.84 13.66
N ALA A 425 -7.84 -5.78 13.08
CA ALA A 425 -8.26 -5.78 11.67
C ALA A 425 -7.11 -5.77 10.65
N SER A 426 -5.88 -5.51 11.10
CA SER A 426 -4.66 -5.67 10.28
C SER A 426 -4.16 -7.11 10.15
N VAL A 427 -4.70 -8.06 10.93
CA VAL A 427 -4.22 -9.45 10.98
C VAL A 427 -5.10 -10.32 10.08
N PRO A 428 -4.53 -11.02 9.08
CA PRO A 428 -5.32 -11.82 8.14
C PRO A 428 -6.23 -12.84 8.84
N GLY A 429 -7.52 -12.81 8.48
CA GLY A 429 -8.55 -13.72 9.01
C GLY A 429 -9.26 -13.25 10.28
N ASP A 430 -9.04 -12.01 10.74
CA ASP A 430 -9.85 -11.39 11.80
C ASP A 430 -11.35 -11.42 11.47
N ASP A 431 -11.67 -11.21 10.18
CA ASP A 431 -13.00 -11.22 9.61
C ASP A 431 -13.65 -12.60 9.68
N TYR A 432 -12.89 -13.66 9.39
CA TYR A 432 -13.33 -15.05 9.51
C TYR A 432 -13.63 -15.40 10.97
N ALA A 433 -12.71 -15.10 11.90
CA ALA A 433 -12.91 -15.42 13.31
C ALA A 433 -14.08 -14.66 13.92
N THR A 434 -14.21 -13.37 13.60
CA THR A 434 -15.34 -12.52 14.02
C THR A 434 -16.66 -13.04 13.44
N ALA A 435 -16.70 -13.40 12.15
CA ALA A 435 -17.90 -13.95 11.51
C ALA A 435 -18.31 -15.30 12.12
N LEU A 436 -17.35 -16.22 12.31
CA LEU A 436 -17.59 -17.53 12.91
C LEU A 436 -18.21 -17.39 14.30
N GLU A 437 -17.68 -16.50 15.13
CA GLU A 437 -18.17 -16.27 16.48
C GLU A 437 -19.57 -15.64 16.51
N LEU A 438 -19.85 -14.66 15.65
CA LEU A 438 -21.20 -14.09 15.53
C LEU A 438 -22.24 -15.11 15.02
N MET A 439 -21.85 -16.01 14.13
CA MET A 439 -22.71 -17.11 13.66
C MET A 439 -22.98 -18.12 14.78
N ALA A 440 -21.95 -18.49 15.55
CA ALA A 440 -22.10 -19.37 16.71
C ALA A 440 -23.00 -18.73 17.80
N LEU A 441 -22.81 -17.45 18.12
CA LEU A 441 -23.66 -16.69 19.04
C LEU A 441 -25.11 -16.63 18.55
N THR A 442 -25.31 -16.34 17.27
CA THR A 442 -26.66 -16.24 16.68
C THR A 442 -27.38 -17.58 16.73
N SER A 443 -26.69 -18.69 16.43
CA SER A 443 -27.28 -20.03 16.57
C SER A 443 -27.57 -20.40 18.03
N PHE A 444 -26.66 -20.05 18.95
CA PHE A 444 -26.84 -20.30 20.39
C PHE A 444 -28.06 -19.56 20.94
N HIS A 445 -28.17 -18.25 20.68
CA HIS A 445 -29.29 -17.42 21.13
C HIS A 445 -30.63 -17.85 20.51
N ARG A 446 -30.65 -18.22 19.22
CA ARG A 446 -31.84 -18.75 18.53
C ARG A 446 -32.13 -20.23 18.84
N LYS A 447 -31.25 -20.90 19.60
CA LYS A 447 -31.30 -22.34 19.93
C LYS A 447 -31.39 -23.25 18.69
N SER A 448 -30.84 -22.81 17.55
CA SER A 448 -31.03 -23.47 16.26
C SER A 448 -30.06 -24.64 16.00
N LYS A 449 -28.94 -24.71 16.73
CA LYS A 449 -27.91 -25.76 16.63
C LYS A 449 -27.39 -25.98 15.19
N THR A 450 -27.14 -24.90 14.47
CA THR A 450 -26.71 -24.90 13.07
C THR A 450 -25.82 -23.71 12.77
N MET A 451 -24.72 -23.94 12.05
CA MET A 451 -23.85 -22.88 11.52
C MET A 451 -24.35 -22.32 10.19
N ASP A 452 -25.38 -22.92 9.61
CA ASP A 452 -26.13 -22.43 8.44
C ASP A 452 -26.97 -21.19 8.84
N ILE A 453 -26.28 -20.05 8.99
CA ILE A 453 -26.84 -18.76 9.42
C ILE A 453 -26.64 -17.73 8.31
N THR A 454 -27.70 -17.04 7.91
CA THR A 454 -27.65 -16.00 6.86
C THR A 454 -27.26 -14.63 7.41
N LEU A 455 -26.76 -13.74 6.54
CA LEU A 455 -26.46 -12.34 6.92
C LEU A 455 -27.69 -11.62 7.51
N GLN A 456 -28.89 -11.83 6.96
CA GLN A 456 -30.11 -11.22 7.50
C GLN A 456 -30.39 -11.69 8.93
N GLU A 457 -30.16 -12.97 9.24
CA GLU A 457 -30.37 -13.50 10.59
C GLU A 457 -29.35 -12.99 11.61
N LEU A 458 -28.10 -12.72 11.18
CA LEU A 458 -27.10 -12.02 12.01
C LEU A 458 -27.58 -10.60 12.31
N LEU A 459 -27.99 -9.84 11.29
CA LEU A 459 -28.50 -8.47 11.45
C LEU A 459 -29.75 -8.43 12.35
N ASP A 460 -30.70 -9.35 12.16
CA ASP A 460 -31.92 -9.46 12.95
C ASP A 460 -31.65 -9.79 14.44
N GLN A 461 -30.55 -10.48 14.75
CA GLN A 461 -30.14 -10.78 16.12
C GLN A 461 -29.37 -9.59 16.72
N TRP A 462 -28.46 -9.00 15.94
CA TRP A 462 -27.63 -7.87 16.32
C TRP A 462 -28.46 -6.66 16.76
N ILE A 463 -29.53 -6.32 16.05
CA ILE A 463 -30.39 -5.17 16.39
C ILE A 463 -31.30 -5.41 17.62
N LYS A 464 -31.19 -6.57 18.30
CA LYS A 464 -31.99 -6.94 19.48
C LYS A 464 -31.18 -7.05 20.77
N ILE A 465 -29.85 -6.99 20.70
CA ILE A 465 -28.96 -7.16 21.85
C ILE A 465 -28.37 -5.83 22.31
N ASP A 466 -28.06 -5.72 23.61
CA ASP A 466 -27.33 -4.55 24.12
C ASP A 466 -25.93 -4.47 23.48
N SER A 467 -25.41 -3.25 23.37
CA SER A 467 -24.10 -2.96 22.81
C SER A 467 -22.95 -3.72 23.47
N HIS A 468 -22.98 -3.96 24.79
CA HIS A 468 -21.93 -4.74 25.47
C HIS A 468 -21.91 -6.22 25.10
N HIS A 469 -22.97 -6.75 24.49
CA HIS A 469 -23.06 -8.15 24.06
C HIS A 469 -22.66 -8.32 22.58
N ASN A 470 -22.24 -7.25 21.93
CA ASN A 470 -21.86 -7.19 20.52
C ASN A 470 -20.33 -7.07 20.35
N ILE A 471 -19.82 -6.74 19.17
CA ILE A 471 -18.40 -6.48 18.97
C ILE A 471 -18.02 -5.12 19.60
N GLU A 472 -17.26 -5.17 20.68
CA GLU A 472 -16.57 -4.03 21.24
C GLU A 472 -15.31 -3.73 20.41
N ALA A 473 -15.07 -2.46 20.12
CA ALA A 473 -13.87 -1.99 19.45
C ALA A 473 -13.22 -0.88 20.26
N HIS A 474 -12.00 -1.14 20.71
CA HIS A 474 -11.15 -0.19 21.39
C HIS A 474 -10.25 0.48 20.37
N LEU A 475 -10.45 1.77 20.17
CA LEU A 475 -9.72 2.57 19.22
C LEU A 475 -8.57 3.32 19.92
N PRO A 476 -7.58 3.85 19.18
CA PRO A 476 -6.40 4.51 19.77
C PRO A 476 -6.77 5.64 20.75
N GLN A 477 -5.85 5.93 21.69
CA GLN A 477 -6.11 6.84 22.83
C GLN A 477 -6.60 8.24 22.40
N LEU A 478 -6.14 8.73 21.25
CA LEU A 478 -6.45 10.06 20.72
C LEU A 478 -6.70 9.98 19.20
N ILE A 479 -7.92 10.34 18.77
CA ILE A 479 -8.38 10.19 17.38
C ILE A 479 -8.72 11.56 16.78
N PRO A 480 -8.01 12.03 15.74
CA PRO A 480 -8.34 13.29 15.05
C PRO A 480 -9.75 13.33 14.45
N LEU A 481 -10.35 14.54 14.35
CA LEU A 481 -11.71 14.71 13.81
C LEU A 481 -11.89 14.24 12.36
N ASP A 482 -10.83 14.20 11.56
CA ASP A 482 -10.87 13.73 10.17
C ASP A 482 -11.24 12.24 10.03
N TYR A 483 -10.90 11.40 11.02
CA TYR A 483 -11.32 10.00 11.13
C TYR A 483 -12.82 9.83 11.44
N ILE A 484 -13.56 10.88 11.79
CA ILE A 484 -15.02 10.82 11.89
C ILE A 484 -15.59 10.94 10.47
N ASP A 485 -16.14 9.84 9.96
CA ASP A 485 -16.73 9.72 8.64
C ASP A 485 -18.09 10.44 8.56
N HIS A 486 -18.92 10.28 9.60
CA HIS A 486 -20.24 10.92 9.65
C HIS A 486 -20.75 11.12 11.08
N ILE A 487 -21.64 12.11 11.26
CA ILE A 487 -22.27 12.45 12.55
C ILE A 487 -23.79 12.46 12.39
N TYR A 488 -24.51 11.73 13.26
CA TYR A 488 -25.95 11.89 13.40
C TYR A 488 -26.26 12.58 14.73
N ILE A 489 -27.05 13.65 14.68
CA ILE A 489 -27.44 14.42 15.86
C ILE A 489 -28.93 14.84 15.78
N PRO A 490 -29.70 14.72 16.87
CA PRO A 490 -31.03 15.30 17.01
C PRO A 490 -31.03 16.82 16.79
N LYS A 491 -32.04 17.35 16.10
CA LYS A 491 -32.15 18.80 15.83
C LYS A 491 -32.16 19.64 17.11
N ASN A 492 -32.88 19.19 18.15
CA ASN A 492 -32.96 19.91 19.42
C ASN A 492 -31.59 19.99 20.13
N LEU A 493 -30.78 18.94 20.07
CA LEU A 493 -29.44 18.91 20.65
C LEU A 493 -28.44 19.75 19.84
N PHE A 494 -28.52 19.71 18.50
CA PHE A 494 -27.67 20.54 17.63
C PHE A 494 -27.91 22.04 17.88
N SER A 495 -29.17 22.47 17.99
CA SER A 495 -29.52 23.86 18.30
C SER A 495 -29.11 24.31 19.72
N GLY A 496 -28.80 23.37 20.61
CA GLY A 496 -28.30 23.63 21.96
C GLY A 496 -26.77 23.71 22.08
N LEU A 497 -26.02 23.46 21.00
CA LEU A 497 -24.56 23.54 21.00
C LEU A 497 -24.08 25.00 21.05
N ASN A 498 -22.96 25.23 21.74
CA ASN A 498 -22.34 26.55 21.83
C ASN A 498 -21.81 27.05 20.47
N GLU A 499 -21.68 28.37 20.32
CA GLU A 499 -21.32 29.03 19.07
C GLU A 499 -19.95 28.58 18.51
N ASN A 500 -18.98 28.28 19.38
CA ASN A 500 -17.65 27.83 18.97
C ASN A 500 -17.65 26.38 18.48
N ALA A 501 -18.47 25.51 19.09
CA ALA A 501 -18.71 24.16 18.61
C ALA A 501 -19.41 24.18 17.24
N LEU A 502 -20.42 25.05 17.04
CA LEU A 502 -21.08 25.23 15.74
C LEU A 502 -20.11 25.71 14.65
N LYS A 503 -19.23 26.68 14.96
CA LYS A 503 -18.15 27.13 14.06
C LYS A 503 -17.17 25.99 13.72
N ALA A 504 -16.82 25.15 14.70
CA ALA A 504 -15.95 23.99 14.47
C ALA A 504 -16.60 22.94 13.55
N ILE A 505 -17.91 22.68 13.71
CA ILE A 505 -18.67 21.76 12.86
C ILE A 505 -18.69 22.23 11.40
N ASP A 506 -19.00 23.51 11.15
CA ASP A 506 -19.01 24.07 9.79
C ASP A 506 -17.62 24.05 9.14
N ALA A 507 -16.56 24.31 9.93
CA ALA A 507 -15.19 24.25 9.44
C ALA A 507 -14.73 22.83 9.05
N VAL A 508 -15.11 21.80 9.82
CA VAL A 508 -14.53 20.44 9.74
C VAL A 508 -15.45 19.42 9.04
N PHE A 509 -16.75 19.44 9.32
CA PHE A 509 -17.67 18.37 8.90
C PHE A 509 -18.49 18.71 7.66
N LYS A 510 -18.98 19.94 7.52
CA LYS A 510 -19.76 20.42 6.35
C LYS A 510 -20.93 19.50 5.98
N HIS A 511 -20.72 18.57 5.04
CA HIS A 511 -21.72 17.60 4.57
C HIS A 511 -21.69 16.24 5.30
N ARG A 512 -20.79 16.06 6.26
CA ARG A 512 -20.63 14.83 7.09
C ARG A 512 -21.48 14.85 8.38
N ILE A 513 -22.62 15.56 8.35
CA ILE A 513 -23.53 15.66 9.50
C ILE A 513 -24.99 15.60 9.06
N THR A 514 -25.80 14.80 9.76
CA THR A 514 -27.23 14.66 9.55
C THR A 514 -27.99 15.13 10.78
N LEU A 515 -28.78 16.20 10.60
CA LEU A 515 -29.70 16.71 11.62
C LEU A 515 -31.02 15.92 11.56
N VAL A 516 -31.16 14.93 12.43
CA VAL A 516 -32.31 14.02 12.42
C VAL A 516 -33.56 14.73 13.01
N PRO A 517 -34.75 14.66 12.36
CA PRO A 517 -35.96 15.36 12.79
C PRO A 517 -36.70 14.65 13.95
N HIS A 518 -35.94 14.19 14.94
CA HIS A 518 -36.40 13.53 16.16
C HIS A 518 -35.65 14.15 17.35
N ASP A 519 -36.25 14.13 18.53
CA ASP A 519 -35.65 14.71 19.74
C ASP A 519 -34.78 13.70 20.49
N GLY A 520 -33.63 14.17 20.98
CA GLY A 520 -32.76 13.46 21.92
C GLY A 520 -32.70 14.13 23.29
N GLU A 521 -32.02 13.49 24.23
CA GLU A 521 -31.76 14.00 25.57
C GLU A 521 -30.35 14.58 25.70
N ALA A 522 -30.23 15.74 26.36
CA ALA A 522 -28.94 16.36 26.66
C ALA A 522 -28.27 15.71 27.89
N ASN A 523 -29.06 15.44 28.93
CA ASN A 523 -28.63 14.81 30.17
C ASN A 523 -29.31 13.44 30.27
N HIS A 524 -28.53 12.39 30.48
CA HIS A 524 -29.06 11.06 30.77
C HIS A 524 -29.01 10.80 32.26
N GLU A 525 -30.17 10.59 32.88
CA GLU A 525 -30.21 9.80 34.11
C GLU A 525 -29.64 8.40 33.82
N LYS A 526 -29.11 7.71 34.84
CA LYS A 526 -28.64 6.32 34.72
C LYS A 526 -29.83 5.36 34.56
N GLY A 527 -30.48 5.43 33.40
CA GLY A 527 -31.58 4.58 33.00
C GLY A 527 -31.16 3.12 32.86
N PRO A 528 -32.12 2.21 32.65
CA PRO A 528 -31.84 0.78 32.53
C PRO A 528 -30.91 0.50 31.34
N PHE A 529 -29.88 -0.30 31.56
CA PHE A 529 -29.04 -0.82 30.48
C PHE A 529 -29.91 -1.64 29.51
N GLY A 530 -29.80 -1.35 28.21
CA GLY A 530 -30.51 -2.10 27.18
C GLY A 530 -30.55 -1.41 25.81
N PRO A 531 -31.04 -2.14 24.79
CA PRO A 531 -31.04 -1.68 23.40
C PRO A 531 -32.12 -0.64 23.07
N THR A 532 -33.12 -0.43 23.92
CA THR A 532 -34.30 0.40 23.61
C THR A 532 -34.40 1.58 24.57
N PRO A 533 -34.40 2.84 24.08
CA PRO A 533 -34.69 4.01 24.91
C PRO A 533 -36.08 4.03 25.53
N ASN A 534 -36.22 4.66 26.69
CA ASN A 534 -37.52 4.82 27.37
C ASN A 534 -38.49 5.76 26.64
N LEU A 535 -37.97 6.78 25.93
CA LEU A 535 -38.78 7.76 25.21
C LEU A 535 -38.99 7.39 23.74
N LYS A 536 -40.24 7.52 23.26
CA LYS A 536 -40.62 7.22 21.88
C LYS A 536 -39.84 8.05 20.84
N SER A 537 -39.61 9.35 21.09
CA SER A 537 -38.78 10.21 20.22
C SER A 537 -37.34 9.69 20.08
N ARG A 538 -36.72 9.26 21.18
CA ARG A 538 -35.39 8.65 21.20
C ARG A 538 -35.35 7.29 20.51
N VAL A 539 -36.40 6.48 20.66
CA VAL A 539 -36.57 5.23 19.90
C VAL A 539 -36.63 5.50 18.40
N ASP A 540 -37.38 6.53 17.97
CA ASP A 540 -37.52 6.88 16.56
C ASP A 540 -36.22 7.47 15.98
N TYR A 541 -35.51 8.32 16.74
CA TYR A 541 -34.14 8.76 16.43
C TYR A 541 -33.20 7.56 16.22
N GLN A 542 -33.15 6.64 17.18
CA GLN A 542 -32.27 5.48 17.10
C GLN A 542 -32.63 4.56 15.92
N ASN A 543 -33.92 4.29 15.71
CA ASN A 543 -34.39 3.44 14.60
C ASN A 543 -34.08 4.07 13.24
N PHE A 544 -34.18 5.39 13.10
CA PHE A 544 -33.75 6.11 11.89
C PHE A 544 -32.27 5.83 11.60
N VAL A 545 -31.38 6.09 12.57
CA VAL A 545 -29.93 5.93 12.37
C VAL A 545 -29.54 4.46 12.14
N VAL A 546 -30.12 3.52 12.89
CA VAL A 546 -29.90 2.09 12.69
C VAL A 546 -30.32 1.66 11.29
N LYS A 547 -31.46 2.14 10.77
CA LYS A 547 -31.93 1.81 9.42
C LYS A 547 -30.96 2.30 8.34
N GLU A 548 -30.49 3.54 8.43
CA GLU A 548 -29.53 4.11 7.47
C GLU A 548 -28.22 3.29 7.43
N LEU A 549 -27.65 3.00 8.60
CA LEU A 549 -26.43 2.20 8.73
C LEU A 549 -26.62 0.77 8.19
N ILE A 550 -27.74 0.11 8.50
CA ILE A 550 -28.03 -1.24 8.00
C ILE A 550 -28.18 -1.26 6.48
N ASN A 551 -28.79 -0.22 5.87
CA ASN A 551 -28.88 -0.10 4.42
C ASN A 551 -27.48 0.06 3.79
N GLN A 552 -26.68 0.99 4.31
CA GLN A 552 -25.29 1.22 3.87
C GLN A 552 -24.46 -0.07 3.96
N TYR A 553 -24.56 -0.81 5.07
CA TYR A 553 -23.82 -2.08 5.24
C TYR A 553 -24.29 -3.19 4.30
N LYS A 554 -25.58 -3.24 3.97
CA LYS A 554 -26.11 -4.18 2.96
C LYS A 554 -25.62 -3.85 1.55
N GLU A 555 -25.59 -2.57 1.18
CA GLU A 555 -25.03 -2.12 -0.09
C GLU A 555 -23.53 -2.46 -0.17
N ASN A 556 -22.75 -2.09 0.85
CA ASN A 556 -21.31 -2.38 0.92
C ASN A 556 -20.99 -3.89 0.90
N ALA A 557 -21.79 -4.73 1.55
CA ALA A 557 -21.59 -6.18 1.53
C ALA A 557 -21.89 -6.81 0.16
N THR A 558 -22.84 -6.24 -0.58
CA THR A 558 -23.26 -6.66 -1.93
C THR A 558 -22.33 -6.11 -3.02
N HIS A 559 -21.76 -4.93 -2.79
CA HIS A 559 -20.86 -4.21 -3.69
C HIS A 559 -19.56 -3.82 -2.96
N PRO A 560 -18.73 -4.82 -2.59
CA PRO A 560 -17.48 -4.56 -1.86
C PRO A 560 -16.50 -3.77 -2.73
N LEU A 561 -15.64 -2.99 -2.05
CA LEU A 561 -14.45 -2.38 -2.67
C LEU A 561 -13.54 -3.49 -3.22
N LEU A 562 -12.96 -3.28 -4.42
CA LEU A 562 -12.07 -4.28 -5.03
C LEU A 562 -10.72 -4.39 -4.30
N SER A 563 -10.22 -3.26 -3.82
CA SER A 563 -9.06 -3.17 -2.94
C SER A 563 -9.54 -2.83 -1.53
N PRO A 564 -10.04 -3.81 -0.73
CA PRO A 564 -10.32 -3.57 0.67
C PRO A 564 -9.03 -3.15 1.40
N ILE A 565 -9.19 -2.42 2.50
CA ILE A 565 -8.08 -2.12 3.39
C ILE A 565 -7.58 -3.44 3.98
N GLN A 566 -6.26 -3.63 3.99
CA GLN A 566 -5.58 -4.82 4.49
C GLN A 566 -4.41 -4.39 5.36
N GLY A 567 -3.92 -5.23 6.27
CA GLY A 567 -2.71 -4.89 7.02
C GLY A 567 -2.83 -3.61 7.84
N VAL A 568 -1.69 -2.98 8.12
CA VAL A 568 -1.61 -1.79 8.98
C VAL A 568 -1.88 -0.50 8.21
N VAL A 569 -2.60 0.41 8.89
CA VAL A 569 -2.85 1.80 8.49
C VAL A 569 -2.40 2.72 9.63
N ILE A 570 -1.47 3.63 9.36
CA ILE A 570 -0.97 4.60 10.34
C ILE A 570 -0.57 5.90 9.63
N THR A 571 -0.70 7.04 10.31
CA THR A 571 -0.10 8.31 9.84
C THR A 571 0.94 8.76 10.87
N ILE A 572 2.21 8.66 10.52
CA ILE A 572 3.37 8.85 11.38
C ILE A 572 3.79 10.33 11.38
N PRO A 573 4.01 10.98 12.54
CA PRO A 573 4.54 12.34 12.59
C PRO A 573 6.00 12.41 12.12
N SER A 574 6.44 13.61 11.71
CA SER A 574 7.87 13.86 11.46
C SER A 574 8.66 13.73 12.77
N SER A 575 9.61 12.79 12.81
CA SER A 575 10.41 12.47 14.00
C SER A 575 11.94 12.53 13.77
N SER A 576 12.41 12.86 12.57
CA SER A 576 13.83 12.74 12.18
C SER A 576 14.40 11.31 12.33
N PHE A 577 13.53 10.30 12.35
CA PHE A 577 13.84 8.90 12.70
C PHE A 577 14.17 8.65 14.18
N ASP A 578 13.70 9.51 15.10
CA ASP A 578 13.77 9.28 16.54
C ASP A 578 12.65 8.34 17.05
N ASP A 579 11.47 8.34 16.40
CA ASP A 579 10.32 7.51 16.80
C ASP A 579 10.19 6.25 15.91
N HIS A 580 10.02 5.06 16.50
CA HIS A 580 9.85 3.80 15.78
C HIS A 580 8.57 3.06 16.18
N TYR A 581 7.71 2.80 15.20
CA TYR A 581 6.37 2.25 15.40
C TYR A 581 6.34 0.79 14.96
N VAL A 582 6.12 -0.15 15.90
CA VAL A 582 6.11 -1.59 15.61
C VAL A 582 4.77 -2.04 15.03
N LEU A 583 4.81 -3.05 14.16
CA LEU A 583 3.61 -3.75 13.68
C LEU A 583 2.98 -4.62 14.79
N PRO A 584 1.64 -4.79 14.82
CA PRO A 584 0.95 -5.73 15.71
C PRO A 584 1.11 -7.21 15.26
N LEU A 585 2.07 -7.48 14.37
CA LEU A 585 2.29 -8.79 13.75
C LEU A 585 3.78 -8.95 13.38
N THR A 586 4.44 -9.92 14.01
CA THR A 586 5.82 -10.31 13.67
C THR A 586 5.87 -11.21 12.43
N ILE A 587 7.04 -11.37 11.83
CA ILE A 587 7.19 -12.20 10.62
C ILE A 587 6.91 -13.69 10.93
N SER A 588 7.32 -14.24 12.09
CA SER A 588 6.96 -15.62 12.44
C SER A 588 5.48 -15.81 12.74
N GLN A 589 4.78 -14.81 13.29
CA GLN A 589 3.33 -14.85 13.48
C GLN A 589 2.61 -14.82 12.13
N ALA A 590 3.01 -13.92 11.22
CA ALA A 590 2.50 -13.88 9.85
C ALA A 590 2.72 -15.21 9.11
N TYR A 591 3.90 -15.84 9.29
CA TYR A 591 4.20 -17.14 8.66
C TYR A 591 3.37 -18.28 9.24
N LYS A 592 3.09 -18.27 10.56
CA LYS A 592 2.18 -19.22 11.19
C LYS A 592 0.77 -19.10 10.62
N GLN A 593 0.27 -17.86 10.44
CA GLN A 593 -1.04 -17.59 9.84
C GLN A 593 -1.09 -18.08 8.38
N TYR A 594 -0.12 -17.70 7.56
CA TYR A 594 0.02 -18.15 6.17
C TYR A 594 -0.02 -19.69 6.05
N ARG A 595 0.64 -20.42 6.98
CA ARG A 595 0.66 -21.89 7.01
C ARG A 595 -0.65 -22.55 7.49
N ILE A 596 -1.57 -21.80 8.10
CA ILE A 596 -2.92 -22.29 8.41
C ILE A 596 -3.78 -22.21 7.14
N GLU A 597 -3.67 -21.10 6.41
CA GLU A 597 -4.40 -20.82 5.17
C GLU A 597 -3.87 -21.63 3.96
N ASN A 598 -2.56 -21.93 3.94
CA ASN A 598 -1.89 -22.60 2.83
C ASN A 598 -1.29 -23.93 3.30
N HIS A 599 -1.78 -25.03 2.73
CA HIS A 599 -1.32 -26.39 3.07
C HIS A 599 0.08 -26.73 2.54
N HIS A 600 0.68 -25.87 1.71
CA HIS A 600 2.04 -26.01 1.19
C HIS A 600 3.02 -25.03 1.84
N VAL A 601 4.28 -25.46 1.94
CA VAL A 601 5.39 -24.61 2.39
C VAL A 601 5.95 -23.85 1.19
N SER A 602 6.01 -22.52 1.27
CA SER A 602 6.71 -21.68 0.29
C SER A 602 8.18 -22.13 0.18
N LYS A 603 8.57 -22.59 -1.01
CA LYS A 603 9.85 -23.27 -1.25
C LYS A 603 11.07 -22.36 -1.10
N ASP A 604 10.88 -21.07 -1.36
CA ASP A 604 11.99 -20.14 -1.59
C ASP A 604 12.44 -19.40 -0.31
N ASN A 605 11.69 -19.55 0.79
CA ASN A 605 11.93 -18.86 2.08
C ASN A 605 12.07 -17.32 1.91
N ILE A 606 11.17 -16.74 1.12
CA ILE A 606 11.09 -15.30 0.85
C ILE A 606 9.96 -14.71 1.69
N THR A 607 10.24 -13.59 2.35
CA THR A 607 9.22 -12.71 2.92
C THR A 607 9.06 -11.50 2.00
N TYR A 608 7.82 -11.21 1.60
CA TYR A 608 7.43 -10.02 0.86
C TYR A 608 6.73 -9.06 1.80
N ILE A 609 7.23 -7.84 1.93
CA ILE A 609 6.58 -6.78 2.70
C ILE A 609 6.10 -5.73 1.70
N TYR A 610 4.80 -5.52 1.62
CA TYR A 610 4.19 -4.49 0.78
C TYR A 610 3.67 -3.38 1.66
N TRP A 611 3.74 -2.13 1.18
CA TRP A 611 3.08 -0.99 1.80
C TRP A 611 2.84 0.12 0.79
N LYS A 612 1.90 1.01 1.09
CA LYS A 612 1.65 2.25 0.37
C LYS A 612 2.07 3.42 1.23
N ALA A 613 2.85 4.36 0.71
CA ALA A 613 3.17 5.61 1.38
C ALA A 613 3.22 6.80 0.42
N MET A 614 3.23 8.03 0.94
CA MET A 614 3.13 9.25 0.15
C MET A 614 3.87 10.43 0.82
N ASN A 615 4.43 11.32 -0.01
CA ASN A 615 4.92 12.67 0.34
C ASN A 615 6.05 12.82 1.40
N GLY A 616 6.76 11.76 1.80
CA GLY A 616 7.84 11.91 2.79
C GLY A 616 8.93 10.84 2.77
N ASP A 617 9.95 11.12 3.58
CA ASP A 617 11.15 10.34 3.85
C ASP A 617 10.87 9.25 4.90
N ILE A 618 10.69 8.01 4.45
CA ILE A 618 10.27 6.87 5.27
C ILE A 618 11.41 5.89 5.50
N MET A 619 11.50 5.37 6.73
CA MET A 619 12.34 4.24 7.08
C MET A 619 11.45 3.05 7.47
N LEU A 620 11.61 1.94 6.77
CA LEU A 620 11.09 0.63 7.18
C LEU A 620 12.27 -0.20 7.70
N THR A 621 12.18 -0.69 8.92
CA THR A 621 13.28 -1.37 9.62
C THR A 621 12.82 -2.77 10.01
N LEU A 622 13.60 -3.79 9.64
CA LEU A 622 13.42 -5.15 10.18
C LEU A 622 14.48 -5.39 11.24
N SER A 623 14.11 -5.96 12.38
CA SER A 623 15.03 -6.22 13.50
C SER A 623 14.84 -7.61 14.11
N ASN A 624 15.87 -8.10 14.81
CA ASN A 624 15.81 -9.36 15.57
C ASN A 624 15.13 -9.24 16.95
N GLU A 625 15.03 -8.02 17.46
CA GLU A 625 14.39 -7.64 18.72
C GLU A 625 13.64 -6.33 18.52
N GLU A 626 12.63 -6.07 19.34
CA GLU A 626 11.82 -4.86 19.27
C GLU A 626 12.67 -3.64 19.63
N ILE A 627 12.63 -2.58 18.81
CA ILE A 627 13.42 -1.36 19.04
C ILE A 627 12.85 -0.58 20.23
N ASP A 628 13.62 -0.44 21.31
CA ASP A 628 13.31 0.48 22.43
C ASP A 628 14.24 1.71 22.36
N PRO A 629 13.72 2.94 22.19
CA PRO A 629 14.53 4.15 22.16
C PRO A 629 15.16 4.52 23.51
N ASN A 630 14.68 3.94 24.63
CA ASN A 630 15.14 4.24 25.99
C ASN A 630 16.24 3.28 26.48
N GLU A 631 16.32 2.08 25.90
CA GLU A 631 17.28 1.04 26.30
C GLU A 631 18.50 0.94 25.37
N LYS A 632 19.63 0.49 25.93
CA LYS A 632 20.81 0.15 25.13
C LYS A 632 20.72 -1.28 24.67
N GLN A 633 20.48 -1.49 23.38
CA GLN A 633 20.31 -2.80 22.76
C GLN A 633 21.58 -3.20 21.95
N PRO A 634 22.67 -3.70 22.58
CA PRO A 634 23.94 -3.99 21.88
C PRO A 634 23.84 -5.17 20.90
N HIS A 635 22.82 -6.01 21.07
CA HIS A 635 22.54 -7.17 20.22
C HIS A 635 21.55 -6.87 19.10
N LEU A 636 21.00 -5.65 19.04
CA LEU A 636 20.12 -5.21 17.98
C LEU A 636 20.86 -5.23 16.64
N ARG A 637 20.24 -5.88 15.66
CA ARG A 637 20.70 -6.01 14.28
C ARG A 637 19.51 -5.70 13.39
N CYS A 638 19.67 -4.69 12.54
CA CYS A 638 18.59 -4.22 11.70
C CYS A 638 18.96 -4.22 10.21
N LEU A 639 17.98 -4.58 9.38
CA LEU A 639 17.92 -4.17 7.98
C LEU A 639 17.19 -2.82 7.93
N ILE A 640 17.87 -1.78 7.48
CA ILE A 640 17.27 -0.47 7.19
C ILE A 640 16.91 -0.41 5.71
N CYS A 641 15.64 -0.16 5.43
CA CYS A 641 15.11 0.21 4.12
C CYS A 641 14.67 1.69 4.19
N TYR A 642 15.54 2.58 3.72
CA TYR A 642 15.24 4.02 3.65
C TYR A 642 14.79 4.41 2.24
N ILE A 643 13.64 5.07 2.16
CA ILE A 643 13.14 5.68 0.94
C ILE A 643 13.17 7.20 1.10
N ALA A 644 13.85 7.85 0.14
CA ALA A 644 13.98 9.29 0.07
C ALA A 644 12.62 10.02 -0.02
N PRO A 645 12.56 11.31 0.34
CA PRO A 645 11.38 12.13 0.03
C PRO A 645 11.28 12.35 -1.49
N LYS A 646 10.11 12.73 -1.97
CA LYS A 646 9.85 12.86 -3.41
C LYS A 646 10.78 13.87 -4.13
N PRO A 647 11.05 13.69 -5.43
CA PRO A 647 11.93 14.58 -6.20
C PRO A 647 11.42 16.03 -6.25
N THR A 648 12.33 16.99 -6.39
CA THR A 648 11.97 18.40 -6.63
C THR A 648 11.56 18.62 -8.09
N ILE A 649 10.39 19.23 -8.30
CA ILE A 649 9.74 19.35 -9.62
C ILE A 649 10.09 20.69 -10.34
N ASN A 650 10.85 21.58 -9.70
CA ASN A 650 11.02 22.96 -10.18
C ASN A 650 12.04 23.16 -11.31
N ASP A 651 13.06 22.31 -11.41
CA ASP A 651 14.16 22.47 -12.39
C ASP A 651 13.90 21.66 -13.68
N ASP A 652 14.55 21.98 -14.81
CA ASP A 652 14.45 21.17 -16.04
C ASP A 652 15.17 19.81 -15.92
N ASP A 653 16.13 19.71 -14.99
CA ASP A 653 16.88 18.48 -14.70
C ASP A 653 16.26 17.71 -13.53
N TYR A 654 16.23 16.38 -13.66
CA TYR A 654 15.71 15.48 -12.62
C TYR A 654 16.76 15.23 -11.54
N HIS A 655 16.44 15.58 -10.30
CA HIS A 655 17.24 15.28 -9.12
C HIS A 655 16.36 14.72 -8.01
N GLU A 656 16.81 13.63 -7.39
CA GLU A 656 16.19 13.07 -6.18
C GLU A 656 17.23 12.74 -5.10
N ASN A 657 16.75 12.71 -3.87
CA ASN A 657 17.54 12.30 -2.72
C ASN A 657 17.80 10.78 -2.73
N THR A 658 18.80 10.35 -1.96
CA THR A 658 19.32 8.97 -2.03
C THR A 658 18.44 7.98 -1.26
N SER A 659 17.74 7.08 -1.95
CA SER A 659 17.11 5.91 -1.31
C SER A 659 18.14 4.78 -1.13
N TYR A 660 18.08 4.00 -0.04
CA TYR A 660 19.13 3.01 0.27
C TYR A 660 18.69 1.80 1.10
N LEU A 661 19.50 0.73 1.02
CA LEU A 661 19.47 -0.41 1.94
C LEU A 661 20.78 -0.46 2.76
N ALA A 662 20.69 -0.74 4.07
CA ALA A 662 21.85 -0.81 4.96
C ALA A 662 21.66 -1.82 6.11
N ALA A 663 22.76 -2.34 6.65
CA ALA A 663 22.82 -3.06 7.92
C ALA A 663 23.42 -2.14 8.99
N ALA A 664 22.59 -1.47 9.78
CA ALA A 664 23.00 -0.42 10.72
C ALA A 664 21.96 -0.20 11.82
N HIS A 665 22.26 0.63 12.82
CA HIS A 665 21.29 1.01 13.85
C HIS A 665 20.28 2.03 13.29
N PRO A 666 18.97 1.95 13.57
CA PRO A 666 17.95 2.87 13.07
C PRO A 666 18.31 4.37 13.25
N PHE A 667 18.63 4.78 14.48
CA PHE A 667 19.07 6.14 14.85
C PHE A 667 20.39 6.63 14.21
N GLN A 668 20.97 5.89 13.26
CA GLN A 668 22.21 6.29 12.56
C GLN A 668 21.95 6.89 11.16
N HIS A 669 20.71 7.24 10.80
CA HIS A 669 20.37 7.79 9.49
C HIS A 669 21.35 8.88 8.99
N ASP A 670 21.55 9.94 9.78
CA ASP A 670 22.47 11.03 9.45
C ASP A 670 23.92 10.55 9.28
N MET A 671 24.37 9.60 10.09
CA MET A 671 25.71 9.03 9.95
C MET A 671 25.83 8.20 8.66
N ILE A 672 24.81 7.41 8.33
CA ILE A 672 24.76 6.59 7.11
C ILE A 672 24.80 7.49 5.87
N MET A 673 24.01 8.57 5.86
CA MET A 673 23.97 9.53 4.75
C MET A 673 25.30 10.29 4.61
N ASN A 674 25.82 10.89 5.70
CA ASN A 674 27.03 11.69 5.65
C ASN A 674 28.30 10.88 5.36
N LYS A 675 28.44 9.69 5.95
CA LYS A 675 29.59 8.79 5.74
C LYS A 675 29.39 7.79 4.59
N LYS A 676 28.23 7.81 3.91
CA LYS A 676 27.85 6.91 2.80
C LYS A 676 27.95 5.41 3.17
N LEU A 677 27.44 5.05 4.35
CA LEU A 677 27.53 3.68 4.92
C LEU A 677 26.40 2.73 4.47
N TYR A 678 25.75 3.04 3.35
CA TYR A 678 24.74 2.15 2.76
C TYR A 678 25.39 0.99 1.99
N LYS A 679 24.69 -0.15 1.95
CA LYS A 679 25.12 -1.34 1.18
C LYS A 679 24.89 -1.15 -0.32
N VAL A 680 23.76 -0.53 -0.67
CA VAL A 680 23.34 -0.18 -2.02
C VAL A 680 22.40 1.03 -1.95
N LYS A 681 22.32 1.81 -3.02
CA LYS A 681 21.47 2.99 -3.12
C LYS A 681 20.95 3.22 -4.54
N SER A 682 19.95 4.07 -4.68
CA SER A 682 19.59 4.71 -5.95
C SER A 682 19.36 6.22 -5.78
N ASN A 683 19.57 6.94 -6.87
CA ASN A 683 19.27 8.36 -7.07
C ASN A 683 18.39 8.55 -8.32
N THR A 684 17.67 7.48 -8.71
CA THR A 684 16.67 7.42 -9.79
C THR A 684 15.48 6.55 -9.38
N PHE A 685 15.27 6.33 -8.08
CA PHE A 685 14.25 5.43 -7.56
C PHE A 685 12.84 5.87 -7.92
N TYR A 686 12.52 7.15 -7.95
CA TYR A 686 11.19 7.66 -8.31
C TYR A 686 11.00 8.00 -9.80
N LEU A 687 11.95 7.62 -10.67
CA LEU A 687 11.96 8.05 -12.06
C LEU A 687 10.70 7.56 -12.81
N GLY A 688 9.85 8.52 -13.20
CA GLY A 688 8.55 8.24 -13.83
C GLY A 688 7.39 7.79 -12.91
N CYS A 689 7.55 7.80 -11.58
CA CYS A 689 6.48 7.47 -10.65
C CYS A 689 5.40 8.58 -10.53
N ASN A 690 4.23 8.24 -10.01
CA ASN A 690 3.22 9.19 -9.54
C ASN A 690 3.60 9.72 -8.15
N SER A 691 4.56 10.63 -8.04
CA SER A 691 5.03 11.11 -6.72
C SER A 691 4.00 11.98 -5.96
N ASN A 692 2.85 12.23 -6.58
CA ASN A 692 1.74 13.01 -6.07
C ASN A 692 0.56 12.14 -5.59
N ASP A 693 0.76 10.84 -5.41
CA ASP A 693 -0.27 9.87 -5.00
C ASP A 693 0.35 8.80 -4.09
N PHE A 694 -0.46 7.86 -3.56
CA PHE A 694 0.06 6.72 -2.81
C PHE A 694 0.92 5.83 -3.73
N MET A 695 2.19 5.67 -3.35
CA MET A 695 3.14 4.80 -4.03
C MET A 695 3.21 3.46 -3.30
N THR A 696 2.95 2.36 -4.02
CA THR A 696 3.10 1.01 -3.50
C THR A 696 4.55 0.56 -3.65
N TYR A 697 5.15 0.07 -2.57
CA TYR A 697 6.49 -0.50 -2.51
C TYR A 697 6.43 -1.99 -2.18
N CYS A 698 7.51 -2.70 -2.52
CA CYS A 698 7.71 -4.10 -2.18
C CYS A 698 9.16 -4.30 -1.71
N LEU A 699 9.34 -4.80 -0.49
CA LEU A 699 10.61 -5.28 0.03
C LEU A 699 10.60 -6.81 0.05
N GLN A 700 11.45 -7.42 -0.77
CA GLN A 700 11.63 -8.86 -0.89
C GLN A 700 12.85 -9.27 -0.07
N VAL A 701 12.67 -10.16 0.90
CA VAL A 701 13.71 -10.59 1.85
C VAL A 701 13.91 -12.10 1.70
N HIS A 702 14.98 -12.50 1.03
CA HIS A 702 15.36 -13.90 0.85
C HIS A 702 16.12 -14.38 2.10
N ARG A 703 15.40 -14.93 3.08
CA ARG A 703 15.94 -15.30 4.41
C ARG A 703 17.03 -16.38 4.34
N SER A 704 17.03 -17.19 3.28
CA SER A 704 17.99 -18.28 3.04
C SER A 704 19.32 -17.80 2.45
N THR A 705 19.27 -16.89 1.47
CA THR A 705 20.43 -16.45 0.67
C THR A 705 21.06 -15.13 1.13
N GLY A 706 20.36 -14.36 1.98
CA GLY A 706 20.81 -13.03 2.39
C GLY A 706 20.47 -11.93 1.38
N LYS A 707 19.77 -12.23 0.28
CA LYS A 707 19.39 -11.24 -0.74
C LYS A 707 18.21 -10.37 -0.28
N VAL A 708 18.31 -9.08 -0.52
CA VAL A 708 17.23 -8.09 -0.34
C VAL A 708 16.98 -7.37 -1.66
N VAL A 709 15.72 -7.14 -2.01
CA VAL A 709 15.30 -6.33 -3.17
C VAL A 709 14.20 -5.38 -2.74
N LEU A 710 14.40 -4.08 -2.93
CA LEU A 710 13.38 -3.05 -2.80
C LEU A 710 12.96 -2.59 -4.20
N SER A 711 11.65 -2.63 -4.49
CA SER A 711 11.10 -2.20 -5.78
C SER A 711 9.80 -1.41 -5.61
N HIS A 712 9.39 -0.74 -6.69
CA HIS A 712 8.01 -0.28 -6.84
C HIS A 712 7.05 -1.44 -7.13
N ALA A 713 5.77 -1.20 -6.86
CA ALA A 713 4.65 -2.11 -7.08
C ALA A 713 3.42 -1.30 -7.56
N GLY A 714 2.32 -1.99 -7.87
CA GLY A 714 1.08 -1.38 -8.37
C GLY A 714 1.30 -0.59 -9.67
N PRO A 715 0.55 0.52 -9.89
CA PRO A 715 0.69 1.37 -11.09
C PRO A 715 2.11 1.86 -11.36
N ASN A 716 2.86 2.20 -10.32
CA ASN A 716 4.23 2.72 -10.48
C ASN A 716 5.19 1.63 -10.98
N GLY A 717 4.99 0.37 -10.56
CA GLY A 717 5.74 -0.78 -11.07
C GLY A 717 5.50 -1.09 -12.56
N VAL A 718 4.48 -0.50 -13.19
CA VAL A 718 4.22 -0.59 -14.64
C VAL A 718 5.15 0.36 -15.41
N TYR A 719 5.48 1.53 -14.85
CA TYR A 719 6.22 2.58 -15.57
C TYR A 719 7.68 2.70 -15.13
N ASN A 720 7.96 2.31 -13.89
CA ASN A 720 9.28 2.30 -13.29
C ASN A 720 9.63 0.89 -12.82
N HIS A 721 10.79 0.39 -13.25
CA HIS A 721 11.31 -0.93 -12.89
C HIS A 721 12.66 -0.83 -12.15
N GLU A 722 12.99 0.33 -11.59
CA GLU A 722 14.18 0.48 -10.74
C GLU A 722 14.05 -0.44 -9.50
N GLU A 723 15.07 -1.26 -9.28
CA GLU A 723 15.20 -2.14 -8.12
C GLU A 723 16.49 -1.85 -7.36
N ILE A 724 16.38 -1.54 -6.06
CA ILE A 724 17.53 -1.42 -5.16
C ILE A 724 17.77 -2.80 -4.56
N SER A 725 18.83 -3.50 -4.97
CA SER A 725 19.11 -4.87 -4.51
C SER A 725 20.53 -5.08 -3.99
N CYS A 726 20.67 -5.93 -2.97
CA CYS A 726 21.95 -6.31 -2.39
C CYS A 726 21.88 -7.69 -1.73
N THR A 727 23.03 -8.20 -1.27
CA THR A 727 23.14 -9.44 -0.50
C THR A 727 23.98 -9.18 0.76
N PHE A 728 23.48 -9.65 1.91
CA PHE A 728 24.16 -9.60 3.19
C PHE A 728 24.74 -10.97 3.54
N GLY A 729 25.98 -11.01 4.05
CA GLY A 729 26.54 -12.23 4.64
C GLY A 729 25.93 -12.47 6.03
N ARG A 730 25.79 -13.73 6.47
CA ARG A 730 25.23 -14.03 7.81
C ARG A 730 26.01 -13.41 8.98
N SER A 731 27.30 -13.15 8.80
CA SER A 731 28.15 -12.44 9.78
C SER A 731 27.93 -10.92 9.80
N GLU A 732 27.40 -10.35 8.72
CA GLU A 732 27.07 -8.94 8.58
C GLU A 732 25.63 -8.69 9.07
N LEU A 733 24.66 -9.42 8.51
CA LEU A 733 23.26 -9.40 8.92
C LEU A 733 22.58 -10.72 8.55
N ASP A 734 22.20 -11.51 9.57
CA ASP A 734 21.47 -12.75 9.37
C ASP A 734 19.96 -12.48 9.20
N LEU A 735 19.52 -12.36 7.94
CA LEU A 735 18.12 -12.15 7.58
C LEU A 735 17.19 -13.27 8.08
N SER A 736 17.71 -14.46 8.40
CA SER A 736 16.89 -15.54 8.96
C SER A 736 16.43 -15.26 10.40
N ARG A 737 17.08 -14.31 11.10
CA ARG A 737 16.79 -13.90 12.48
C ARG A 737 15.95 -12.63 12.59
N MET A 738 15.59 -12.00 11.47
CA MET A 738 14.70 -10.81 11.47
C MET A 738 13.26 -11.23 11.77
N GLU A 739 12.60 -10.51 12.67
CA GLU A 739 11.30 -10.89 13.24
C GLU A 739 10.33 -9.72 13.38
N PHE A 740 10.80 -8.58 13.88
CA PHE A 740 9.98 -7.37 14.05
C PHE A 740 10.07 -6.49 12.82
N ILE A 741 9.00 -5.75 12.54
CA ILE A 741 8.95 -4.71 11.51
C ILE A 741 8.54 -3.42 12.20
N HIS A 742 9.36 -2.39 12.00
CA HIS A 742 9.13 -1.04 12.47
C HIS A 742 9.04 -0.08 11.29
N VAL A 743 8.25 0.97 11.43
CA VAL A 743 8.18 2.08 10.49
C VAL A 743 8.50 3.39 11.22
N SER A 744 9.11 4.34 10.52
CA SER A 744 9.51 5.63 11.06
C SER A 744 9.55 6.69 9.94
N ALA A 745 9.42 7.96 10.31
CA ALA A 745 9.37 9.09 9.39
C ALA A 745 10.35 10.20 9.79
N GLY A 746 11.05 10.75 8.80
CA GLY A 746 12.08 11.76 8.99
C GLY A 746 11.50 13.16 9.15
N THR A 747 11.76 13.99 8.16
CA THR A 747 11.40 15.42 8.13
C THR A 747 9.92 15.69 7.87
N HIS A 748 9.19 14.74 7.29
CA HIS A 748 7.77 14.90 6.93
C HIS A 748 6.85 13.95 7.70
N THR A 749 5.57 14.31 7.83
CA THR A 749 4.51 13.41 8.31
C THR A 749 4.10 12.48 7.17
N ILE A 750 3.98 11.17 7.43
CA ILE A 750 3.81 10.14 6.39
C ILE A 750 2.62 9.26 6.70
N SER A 751 1.67 9.20 5.76
CA SER A 751 0.57 8.23 5.78
C SER A 751 1.05 6.91 5.17
N ILE A 752 0.94 5.82 5.93
CA ILE A 752 1.19 4.44 5.50
C ILE A 752 -0.15 3.71 5.42
N ARG A 753 -0.43 3.05 4.29
CA ARG A 753 -1.64 2.25 4.07
C ARG A 753 -1.23 0.85 3.58
N ASN A 754 -2.08 -0.13 3.81
CA ASN A 754 -1.90 -1.50 3.32
C ASN A 754 -0.51 -2.10 3.58
N LEU A 755 0.06 -1.88 4.77
CA LEU A 755 1.31 -2.52 5.15
C LEU A 755 1.04 -3.98 5.55
N ILE A 756 1.42 -4.92 4.68
CA ILE A 756 1.15 -6.36 4.78
C ILE A 756 2.42 -7.20 4.63
N ILE A 757 2.40 -8.38 5.24
CA ILE A 757 3.47 -9.39 5.16
C ILE A 757 2.92 -10.61 4.39
N CYS A 758 3.64 -11.06 3.36
CA CYS A 758 3.28 -12.21 2.53
C CYS A 758 4.48 -13.16 2.36
N PHE A 759 4.21 -14.42 2.00
CA PHE A 759 5.24 -15.46 1.75
C PHE A 759 5.21 -16.00 0.32
N GLU A 760 4.37 -15.36 -0.51
CA GLU A 760 4.26 -15.51 -1.95
C GLU A 760 4.09 -14.13 -2.59
N LYS A 761 4.61 -13.96 -3.81
CA LYS A 761 4.52 -12.70 -4.55
C LYS A 761 3.06 -12.42 -4.94
N GLN A 762 2.54 -11.27 -4.52
CA GLN A 762 1.16 -10.87 -4.80
C GLN A 762 1.04 -10.35 -6.23
N PHE A 763 0.61 -11.19 -7.18
CA PHE A 763 0.52 -10.84 -8.60
C PHE A 763 -0.38 -9.63 -8.87
N SER A 764 -1.45 -9.44 -8.09
CA SER A 764 -2.32 -8.25 -8.14
C SER A 764 -1.57 -6.94 -7.83
N MET A 765 -0.53 -6.99 -6.99
CA MET A 765 0.36 -5.87 -6.66
C MET A 765 1.50 -5.70 -7.68
N HIS A 766 1.62 -6.57 -8.69
CA HIS A 766 2.64 -6.47 -9.75
C HIS A 766 1.99 -6.55 -11.15
N PRO A 767 1.11 -5.60 -11.52
CA PRO A 767 0.54 -5.55 -12.86
C PRO A 767 1.64 -5.39 -13.91
N THR A 768 1.52 -6.14 -15.02
CA THR A 768 2.48 -6.13 -16.13
C THR A 768 1.86 -5.57 -17.42
N PHE A 769 2.70 -5.33 -18.42
CA PHE A 769 2.24 -5.07 -19.78
C PHE A 769 1.56 -6.30 -20.41
N ASP A 770 0.64 -6.04 -21.31
CA ASP A 770 0.06 -7.04 -22.19
C ASP A 770 1.08 -7.45 -23.27
N LYS A 771 1.87 -8.49 -22.98
CA LYS A 771 2.95 -8.97 -23.86
C LYS A 771 2.46 -9.53 -25.20
N ASP A 772 1.19 -9.92 -25.28
CA ASP A 772 0.59 -10.48 -26.49
C ASP A 772 0.03 -9.38 -27.42
N TYR A 773 -0.03 -8.13 -26.95
CA TYR A 773 -0.46 -6.99 -27.76
C TYR A 773 0.58 -6.63 -28.84
N LYS A 774 0.23 -6.90 -30.09
CA LYS A 774 0.93 -6.42 -31.28
C LYS A 774 0.05 -5.39 -31.98
N LYS A 775 0.51 -4.14 -32.08
CA LYS A 775 -0.14 -3.11 -32.93
C LYS A 775 0.26 -3.39 -34.38
N ASP A 776 -0.71 -3.59 -35.27
CA ASP A 776 -0.46 -3.92 -36.67
C ASP A 776 0.05 -2.67 -37.43
N THR A 777 1.38 -2.53 -37.55
CA THR A 777 2.03 -1.37 -38.19
C THR A 777 2.19 -1.53 -39.71
N SER A 778 1.71 -2.65 -40.26
CA SER A 778 1.77 -3.01 -41.69
C SER A 778 1.15 -1.96 -42.62
N SER A 779 0.09 -1.27 -42.18
CA SER A 779 -0.63 -0.25 -42.94
C SER A 779 0.08 1.11 -43.12
N ALA A 780 1.22 1.34 -42.45
CA ALA A 780 1.92 2.63 -42.49
C ALA A 780 2.91 2.77 -43.68
N ASN A 781 3.31 1.67 -44.33
CA ASN A 781 4.42 1.66 -45.30
C ASN A 781 4.02 1.46 -46.78
N GLU A 782 2.76 1.19 -47.11
CA GLU A 782 2.38 0.82 -48.50
C GLU A 782 2.07 1.99 -49.44
N ASN A 783 1.90 3.23 -48.94
CA ASN A 783 1.57 4.38 -49.78
C ASN A 783 2.77 5.03 -50.51
N LYS A 784 3.60 4.21 -51.18
CA LYS A 784 4.52 4.62 -52.25
C LYS A 784 4.74 3.55 -53.33
N SER A 785 3.69 3.11 -54.03
CA SER A 785 3.83 2.66 -55.43
C SER A 785 2.48 2.58 -56.18
N SER A 786 2.54 2.94 -57.47
CA SER A 786 1.65 2.54 -58.58
C SER A 786 0.16 2.96 -58.57
N LYS A 787 -0.26 3.52 -59.72
CA LYS A 787 -1.64 3.78 -60.14
C LYS A 787 -2.26 2.54 -60.81
N ALA A 788 -3.59 2.62 -60.95
CA ALA A 788 -4.40 2.27 -62.14
C ALA A 788 -5.34 1.05 -62.04
N ASP A 789 -6.59 1.38 -62.36
CA ASP A 789 -7.63 0.61 -63.06
C ASP A 789 -8.47 -0.49 -62.38
N SER A 790 -9.74 -0.08 -62.20
CA SER A 790 -10.97 -0.73 -62.68
C SER A 790 -11.58 -1.92 -61.92
N ASP A 791 -12.67 -1.57 -61.24
CA ASP A 791 -14.04 -2.09 -61.46
C ASP A 791 -14.53 -3.47 -60.94
N VAL A 792 -15.62 -3.33 -60.15
CA VAL A 792 -16.91 -4.03 -60.30
C VAL A 792 -17.25 -5.27 -59.42
N ASN A 793 -18.42 -5.11 -58.77
CA ASN A 793 -19.42 -6.09 -58.30
C ASN A 793 -19.37 -6.76 -56.90
N HIS A 794 -20.19 -6.19 -56.02
CA HIS A 794 -21.48 -6.76 -55.55
C HIS A 794 -21.58 -8.08 -54.74
N GLN A 795 -22.13 -7.87 -53.53
CA GLN A 795 -23.34 -8.49 -52.95
C GLN A 795 -23.29 -9.84 -52.17
N LYS A 796 -23.63 -9.66 -50.88
CA LYS A 796 -24.68 -10.37 -50.09
C LYS A 796 -24.50 -11.85 -49.68
N ARG A 797 -24.42 -12.01 -48.34
CA ARG A 797 -25.30 -12.80 -47.44
C ARG A 797 -25.86 -14.15 -47.94
N HIS A 798 -25.71 -15.20 -47.11
CA HIS A 798 -26.83 -15.81 -46.35
C HIS A 798 -26.35 -16.83 -45.28
N ASP A 799 -26.75 -16.56 -44.02
CA ASP A 799 -27.42 -17.43 -43.03
C ASP A 799 -27.13 -18.95 -42.87
N ALA A 800 -26.55 -19.29 -41.70
CA ALA A 800 -27.18 -19.95 -40.53
C ALA A 800 -27.45 -21.50 -40.40
N HIS A 801 -27.33 -21.93 -39.12
CA HIS A 801 -27.92 -23.10 -38.41
C HIS A 801 -27.28 -24.52 -38.56
N GLN A 802 -26.76 -25.11 -37.45
CA GLN A 802 -27.32 -26.20 -36.58
C GLN A 802 -27.23 -27.63 -37.22
N ASN A 803 -27.14 -28.81 -36.57
CA ASN A 803 -26.95 -29.36 -35.19
C ASN A 803 -26.72 -30.91 -35.33
N ALA A 804 -26.34 -31.76 -34.37
CA ALA A 804 -25.55 -31.71 -33.11
C ALA A 804 -25.44 -33.15 -32.50
N SER A 805 -24.42 -33.46 -31.67
CA SER A 805 -24.21 -34.72 -30.86
C SER A 805 -23.98 -36.04 -31.64
N SER A 806 -23.33 -37.12 -31.15
CA SER A 806 -22.70 -37.58 -29.88
C SER A 806 -21.53 -38.56 -30.24
N SER A 807 -20.57 -39.04 -29.43
CA SER A 807 -20.61 -39.68 -28.09
C SER A 807 -19.17 -39.90 -27.52
N THR A 808 -19.05 -40.36 -26.26
CA THR A 808 -17.83 -40.63 -25.45
C THR A 808 -17.32 -42.11 -25.59
N PRO A 809 -16.24 -42.62 -24.93
CA PRO A 809 -15.43 -42.06 -23.82
C PRO A 809 -13.87 -42.22 -23.85
N ASP A 810 -13.24 -41.63 -22.84
CA ASP A 810 -11.95 -41.93 -22.15
C ASP A 810 -10.69 -42.34 -22.94
N ASP A 811 -9.61 -41.54 -22.84
CA ASP A 811 -8.42 -41.92 -22.05
C ASP A 811 -7.45 -40.74 -21.80
N LYS A 812 -6.66 -40.79 -20.72
CA LYS A 812 -5.51 -39.89 -20.47
C LYS A 812 -4.23 -40.51 -21.04
N PRO A 813 -3.28 -39.71 -21.55
CA PRO A 813 -2.08 -39.49 -20.73
C PRO A 813 -1.48 -38.07 -20.80
N SER A 814 -0.49 -37.87 -19.92
CA SER A 814 0.35 -36.68 -19.76
C SER A 814 0.83 -36.00 -21.06
N THR A 815 0.67 -34.68 -21.13
CA THR A 815 1.43 -33.83 -22.07
C THR A 815 2.85 -33.59 -21.55
N ASP A 816 3.78 -34.33 -22.15
CA ASP A 816 5.22 -34.13 -22.07
C ASP A 816 5.60 -32.72 -22.59
N PRO A 817 6.40 -31.90 -21.87
CA PRO A 817 6.83 -30.60 -22.37
C PRO A 817 7.61 -30.75 -23.69
N GLY A 818 7.20 -29.96 -24.69
CA GLY A 818 7.68 -30.08 -26.06
C GLY A 818 9.20 -29.97 -26.22
N ILE A 819 9.69 -30.52 -27.33
CA ILE A 819 11.12 -30.74 -27.63
C ILE A 819 11.98 -29.48 -27.43
N LEU A 820 11.44 -28.28 -27.65
CA LEU A 820 12.13 -27.00 -27.34
C LEU A 820 12.64 -26.92 -25.89
N THR A 821 11.83 -27.33 -24.91
CA THR A 821 12.20 -27.31 -23.48
C THR A 821 13.26 -28.35 -23.15
N ARG A 822 13.26 -29.50 -23.83
CA ARG A 822 14.32 -30.52 -23.67
C ARG A 822 15.64 -30.08 -24.29
N VAL A 823 15.62 -29.37 -25.41
CA VAL A 823 16.84 -28.83 -26.03
C VAL A 823 17.45 -27.71 -25.16
N VAL A 824 16.64 -26.76 -24.68
CA VAL A 824 17.12 -25.70 -23.77
C VAL A 824 17.71 -26.27 -22.48
N ASN A 825 17.09 -27.31 -21.91
CA ASN A 825 17.58 -27.96 -20.69
C ASN A 825 18.74 -28.97 -20.92
N PHE A 826 19.17 -29.21 -22.16
CA PHE A 826 20.35 -30.04 -22.44
C PHE A 826 21.64 -29.21 -22.55
N PHE A 827 21.53 -27.93 -22.92
CA PHE A 827 22.66 -27.00 -23.04
C PHE A 827 23.07 -26.32 -21.72
N VAL A 828 22.33 -26.54 -20.63
CA VAL A 828 22.72 -26.10 -19.28
C VAL A 828 23.28 -27.28 -18.50
N ARG A 829 24.54 -27.61 -18.78
CA ARG A 829 25.41 -28.26 -17.78
C ARG A 829 26.34 -27.21 -17.23
N ASP A 830 26.22 -26.95 -15.93
CA ASP A 830 27.24 -26.25 -15.16
C ASP A 830 28.57 -27.01 -15.28
N ASP A 831 29.57 -26.39 -15.90
CA ASP A 831 30.94 -26.36 -15.41
C ASP A 831 31.75 -25.28 -16.16
N ASP A 832 32.43 -24.44 -15.37
CA ASP A 832 33.49 -23.46 -15.67
C ASP A 832 33.41 -22.59 -16.96
N ARG A 833 33.04 -21.31 -16.78
CA ARG A 833 33.33 -20.16 -17.67
C ARG A 833 32.91 -20.25 -19.15
N SER A 834 31.78 -20.88 -19.49
CA SER A 834 31.27 -20.85 -20.87
C SER A 834 30.62 -19.50 -21.23
N LEU A 835 31.11 -18.88 -22.30
CA LEU A 835 30.52 -17.68 -22.90
C LEU A 835 29.13 -18.00 -23.48
N LYS A 836 28.18 -17.06 -23.42
CA LYS A 836 26.80 -17.28 -23.89
C LYS A 836 26.79 -17.64 -25.39
N PRO A 837 26.05 -18.66 -25.86
CA PRO A 837 25.95 -18.94 -27.29
C PRO A 837 25.49 -17.72 -28.09
N CYS A 838 26.18 -17.41 -29.19
CA CYS A 838 25.84 -16.28 -30.05
C CYS A 838 24.49 -16.53 -30.74
N PRO A 839 23.51 -15.59 -30.68
CA PRO A 839 22.22 -15.76 -31.34
C PRO A 839 22.32 -15.90 -32.87
N ASN A 840 23.39 -15.39 -33.48
CA ASN A 840 23.64 -15.52 -34.93
C ASN A 840 24.44 -16.78 -35.30
N ASN A 841 24.91 -17.56 -34.31
CA ASN A 841 25.58 -18.84 -34.51
C ASN A 841 26.73 -18.76 -35.55
N VAL A 842 26.93 -19.76 -36.40
CA VAL A 842 27.94 -19.78 -37.48
C VAL A 842 27.77 -18.68 -38.54
N ASN A 843 26.62 -18.01 -38.57
CA ASN A 843 26.36 -16.86 -39.46
C ASN A 843 26.74 -15.51 -38.83
N CYS A 844 27.41 -15.52 -37.66
CA CYS A 844 27.79 -14.32 -36.96
C CYS A 844 28.89 -13.52 -37.68
N LEU A 845 28.50 -12.42 -38.33
CA LEU A 845 29.43 -11.44 -38.89
C LEU A 845 30.37 -10.80 -37.85
N LYS A 846 29.88 -10.59 -36.62
CA LYS A 846 30.66 -9.94 -35.55
C LYS A 846 31.83 -10.80 -35.04
N GLN A 847 31.79 -12.12 -35.26
CA GLN A 847 32.89 -13.01 -34.89
C GLN A 847 34.18 -12.73 -35.68
N PHE A 848 34.05 -12.19 -36.90
CA PHE A 848 35.15 -11.95 -37.85
C PHE A 848 35.26 -10.47 -38.26
N SER A 849 34.64 -9.56 -37.50
CA SER A 849 34.69 -8.11 -37.76
C SER A 849 35.81 -7.43 -36.97
N ASP A 850 35.97 -6.13 -37.20
CA ASP A 850 36.91 -5.29 -36.46
C ASP A 850 36.51 -5.15 -34.95
N GLU A 851 35.29 -5.55 -34.58
CA GLU A 851 34.76 -5.62 -33.20
C GLU A 851 34.89 -7.02 -32.55
N ALA A 852 35.54 -7.98 -33.24
CA ALA A 852 35.53 -9.39 -32.83
C ALA A 852 36.02 -9.63 -31.40
N ALA A 853 36.97 -8.84 -30.88
CA ALA A 853 37.48 -8.99 -29.52
C ALA A 853 36.38 -8.83 -28.45
N ASP A 854 35.58 -7.76 -28.52
CA ASP A 854 34.52 -7.47 -27.54
C ASP A 854 33.32 -8.40 -27.69
N HIS A 855 33.02 -8.82 -28.92
CA HIS A 855 31.94 -9.75 -29.20
C HIS A 855 32.28 -11.17 -28.74
N ASN A 856 33.49 -11.66 -29.08
CA ASN A 856 33.98 -12.98 -28.70
C ASN A 856 34.35 -13.07 -27.22
N ALA A 857 34.56 -11.94 -26.52
CA ALA A 857 34.67 -11.90 -25.05
C ALA A 857 33.31 -12.01 -24.34
N LYS A 858 32.18 -11.96 -25.06
CA LYS A 858 30.82 -12.06 -24.51
C LYS A 858 30.06 -13.30 -25.01
N TYR A 859 30.34 -13.73 -26.24
CA TYR A 859 29.60 -14.80 -26.91
C TYR A 859 30.48 -15.94 -27.44
N SER A 860 30.01 -17.17 -27.32
CA SER A 860 30.59 -18.36 -27.94
C SER A 860 29.95 -18.67 -29.30
N HIS A 861 30.70 -19.29 -30.20
CA HIS A 861 30.26 -19.66 -31.55
C HIS A 861 30.72 -21.09 -31.85
N PRO A 862 30.00 -21.92 -32.62
CA PRO A 862 30.53 -23.21 -33.03
C PRO A 862 31.81 -23.06 -33.85
N CYS A 863 32.82 -23.85 -33.49
CA CYS A 863 34.05 -23.92 -34.23
C CYS A 863 33.76 -24.39 -35.67
N PRO A 864 34.27 -23.69 -36.72
CA PRO A 864 34.10 -24.12 -38.10
C PRO A 864 34.58 -25.55 -38.38
N TYR A 865 35.52 -26.07 -37.58
CA TYR A 865 36.04 -27.44 -37.67
C TYR A 865 35.45 -28.41 -36.63
N SER A 866 34.55 -27.95 -35.74
CA SER A 866 33.91 -28.77 -34.70
C SER A 866 34.92 -29.63 -33.92
N GLU A 867 34.71 -30.94 -33.79
CA GLU A 867 35.62 -31.85 -33.10
C GLU A 867 36.97 -32.11 -33.83
N LEU A 868 37.11 -31.67 -35.09
CA LEU A 868 38.36 -31.76 -35.84
C LEU A 868 39.32 -30.56 -35.62
N CYS A 869 38.91 -29.56 -34.84
CA CYS A 869 39.77 -28.40 -34.60
C CYS A 869 41.01 -28.79 -33.77
N ARG A 870 42.17 -28.29 -34.21
CA ARG A 870 43.46 -28.45 -33.50
C ARG A 870 43.79 -27.28 -32.58
N GLU A 871 43.11 -26.15 -32.76
CA GLU A 871 43.35 -24.88 -32.08
C GLU A 871 42.08 -24.50 -31.31
N ARG A 872 42.12 -24.63 -29.97
CA ARG A 872 40.94 -24.41 -29.11
C ARG A 872 40.92 -22.98 -28.60
N GLU A 873 40.26 -22.10 -29.33
CA GLU A 873 39.97 -20.75 -28.85
C GLU A 873 38.81 -20.77 -27.83
N THR A 874 38.90 -19.95 -26.78
CA THR A 874 37.94 -19.96 -25.66
C THR A 874 36.53 -19.49 -26.02
N HIS A 875 36.38 -18.79 -27.14
CA HIS A 875 35.10 -18.32 -27.67
C HIS A 875 34.51 -19.29 -28.73
N LEU A 876 35.14 -20.44 -28.96
CA LEU A 876 34.65 -21.46 -29.88
C LEU A 876 34.14 -22.70 -29.14
N THR A 877 32.86 -23.06 -29.35
CA THR A 877 32.34 -24.36 -28.90
C THR A 877 32.80 -25.46 -29.85
N HIS A 878 33.29 -26.56 -29.29
CA HIS A 878 33.84 -27.70 -30.04
C HIS A 878 32.93 -28.93 -29.90
N GLU A 879 31.62 -28.69 -29.93
CA GLU A 879 30.61 -29.74 -29.83
C GLU A 879 30.69 -30.67 -31.06
N PRO A 880 30.56 -32.00 -30.90
CA PRO A 880 30.69 -32.93 -32.03
C PRO A 880 29.59 -32.75 -33.07
N HIS A 881 29.96 -32.25 -34.26
CA HIS A 881 29.04 -32.08 -35.36
C HIS A 881 28.95 -33.40 -36.14
N THR A 882 28.04 -34.27 -35.70
CA THR A 882 28.01 -35.69 -36.10
C THR A 882 27.39 -35.87 -37.49
N VAL A 883 28.16 -35.55 -38.54
CA VAL A 883 27.74 -35.64 -39.94
C VAL A 883 28.56 -36.67 -40.74
N SER A 884 27.94 -37.25 -41.76
CA SER A 884 28.57 -38.28 -42.60
C SER A 884 29.75 -37.72 -43.38
N LYS A 885 30.82 -38.52 -43.57
CA LYS A 885 31.92 -38.12 -44.47
C LYS A 885 31.42 -38.10 -45.92
N CYS A 886 31.75 -37.04 -46.67
CA CYS A 886 31.48 -36.97 -48.10
C CYS A 886 32.17 -38.13 -48.84
N ARG A 887 31.45 -38.78 -49.77
CA ARG A 887 31.97 -39.89 -50.59
C ARG A 887 33.15 -39.46 -51.45
N ASP A 888 33.10 -38.24 -51.98
CA ASP A 888 34.07 -37.70 -52.93
C ASP A 888 35.15 -36.83 -52.25
N ASP A 889 34.98 -36.51 -50.96
CA ASP A 889 35.99 -35.92 -50.07
C ASP A 889 36.81 -34.77 -50.70
N LYS A 890 38.05 -35.04 -51.12
CA LYS A 890 38.94 -34.02 -51.70
C LYS A 890 38.53 -33.57 -53.11
N THR A 891 37.79 -34.41 -53.84
CA THR A 891 37.31 -34.17 -55.22
C THR A 891 35.84 -33.77 -55.28
N CYS A 892 35.18 -33.50 -54.15
CA CYS A 892 33.80 -33.03 -54.13
C CYS A 892 33.64 -31.69 -54.88
N ASP A 893 32.64 -31.62 -55.75
CA ASP A 893 32.23 -30.45 -56.53
C ASP A 893 31.39 -29.45 -55.69
N LYS A 894 30.60 -29.94 -54.74
CA LYS A 894 29.72 -29.15 -53.84
C LYS A 894 30.44 -28.50 -52.65
N LEU A 895 31.73 -28.22 -52.77
CA LEU A 895 32.52 -27.62 -51.69
C LEU A 895 32.16 -26.14 -51.45
N ASP A 896 31.37 -25.52 -52.32
CA ASP A 896 30.90 -24.14 -52.27
C ASP A 896 29.41 -24.00 -51.87
N ASP A 897 28.74 -25.09 -51.51
CA ASP A 897 27.39 -25.11 -50.96
C ASP A 897 27.43 -25.14 -49.41
N PRO A 898 26.97 -24.08 -48.71
CA PRO A 898 26.97 -24.02 -47.25
C PRO A 898 26.15 -25.13 -46.58
N PHE A 899 25.03 -25.53 -47.17
CA PHE A 899 24.17 -26.58 -46.62
C PHE A 899 24.80 -27.96 -46.80
N TYR A 900 25.43 -28.19 -47.96
CA TYR A 900 26.16 -29.44 -48.21
C TYR A 900 27.36 -29.58 -47.28
N ARG A 901 28.10 -28.49 -47.05
CA ARG A 901 29.24 -28.47 -46.10
C ARG A 901 28.80 -28.77 -44.66
N ALA A 902 27.69 -28.21 -44.21
CA ALA A 902 27.11 -28.54 -42.90
C ALA A 902 26.41 -29.91 -42.84
N SER A 903 26.18 -30.58 -43.96
CA SER A 903 25.58 -31.93 -44.00
C SER A 903 26.61 -33.05 -44.23
N TYR A 904 27.80 -32.72 -44.73
CA TYR A 904 28.84 -33.68 -45.09
C TYR A 904 30.25 -33.18 -44.76
N ARG A 905 31.00 -34.00 -44.04
CA ARG A 905 32.38 -33.72 -43.62
C ARG A 905 33.41 -34.00 -44.71
N HIS A 906 34.40 -33.12 -44.83
CA HIS A 906 35.46 -33.17 -45.84
C HIS A 906 36.85 -33.06 -45.18
N THR A 907 37.80 -33.90 -45.56
CA THR A 907 39.11 -34.01 -44.92
C THR A 907 39.91 -32.72 -45.07
N GLY A 908 40.23 -32.07 -43.95
CA GLY A 908 41.02 -30.83 -43.92
C GLY A 908 40.25 -29.59 -44.42
N ARG A 909 38.92 -29.58 -44.27
CA ARG A 909 38.05 -28.43 -44.53
C ARG A 909 37.14 -28.21 -43.31
N PRO A 910 36.68 -26.97 -43.06
CA PRO A 910 35.69 -26.75 -42.02
C PRO A 910 34.33 -27.28 -42.45
N ASP A 911 33.54 -27.78 -41.50
CA ASP A 911 32.16 -28.21 -41.72
C ASP A 911 31.24 -26.99 -41.93
N PHE A 912 31.59 -25.83 -41.37
CA PHE A 912 30.88 -24.55 -41.61
C PHE A 912 31.71 -23.57 -42.46
N LEU A 913 31.05 -22.78 -43.30
CA LEU A 913 31.68 -21.68 -44.06
C LEU A 913 31.67 -20.39 -43.24
N ILE A 914 32.66 -19.53 -43.46
CA ILE A 914 32.80 -18.25 -42.75
C ILE A 914 31.79 -17.24 -43.34
N PRO A 915 31.01 -16.48 -42.55
CA PRO A 915 30.08 -15.50 -43.11
C PRO A 915 30.83 -14.37 -43.84
N CYS A 916 30.58 -14.21 -45.14
CA CYS A 916 31.17 -13.15 -45.96
C CYS A 916 30.70 -11.77 -45.45
N ARG A 917 31.63 -10.82 -45.25
CA ARG A 917 31.32 -9.45 -44.78
C ARG A 917 30.27 -8.72 -45.63
N LEU A 918 30.16 -9.07 -46.92
CA LEU A 918 29.20 -8.48 -47.87
C LEU A 918 27.88 -9.26 -48.00
N GLN A 919 27.78 -10.46 -47.41
CA GLN A 919 26.60 -11.34 -47.45
C GLN A 919 26.00 -11.42 -48.87
N LYS A 920 24.67 -11.26 -49.01
CA LYS A 920 23.94 -11.27 -50.29
C LYS A 920 24.38 -10.20 -51.29
N GLY A 921 25.12 -9.17 -50.83
CA GLY A 921 25.69 -8.11 -51.66
C GLY A 921 27.08 -8.43 -52.22
N CYS A 922 27.65 -9.62 -51.98
CA CYS A 922 28.96 -9.98 -52.51
C CYS A 922 28.93 -10.17 -54.04
N SER A 923 29.83 -9.48 -54.74
CA SER A 923 30.01 -9.58 -56.20
C SER A 923 30.93 -10.74 -56.62
N ASP A 924 31.78 -11.24 -55.71
CA ASP A 924 32.69 -12.37 -55.98
C ASP A 924 31.95 -13.71 -55.86
N LYS A 925 31.53 -14.23 -57.01
CA LYS A 925 30.87 -15.53 -57.15
C LYS A 925 31.85 -16.65 -57.54
N SER A 926 33.17 -16.43 -57.43
CA SER A 926 34.16 -17.44 -57.79
C SER A 926 34.06 -18.68 -56.88
N PHE A 927 34.28 -19.86 -57.45
CA PHE A 927 34.30 -21.11 -56.69
C PHE A 927 35.34 -21.09 -55.56
N SER A 928 36.48 -20.42 -55.77
CA SER A 928 37.51 -20.17 -54.75
C SER A 928 37.01 -19.36 -53.55
N HIS A 929 36.14 -18.38 -53.77
CA HIS A 929 35.53 -17.57 -52.72
C HIS A 929 34.44 -18.36 -51.99
N ARG A 930 33.47 -18.88 -52.74
CA ARG A 930 32.30 -19.59 -52.19
C ARG A 930 32.67 -20.88 -51.44
N LYS A 931 33.80 -21.51 -51.78
CA LYS A 931 34.38 -22.64 -51.02
C LYS A 931 34.87 -22.28 -49.60
N LYS A 932 35.03 -20.99 -49.30
CA LYS A 932 35.46 -20.45 -48.00
C LYS A 932 34.34 -19.72 -47.26
N TYR A 933 33.49 -18.99 -47.98
CA TYR A 933 32.52 -18.07 -47.39
C TYR A 933 31.06 -18.36 -47.76
N SER A 934 30.16 -18.18 -46.79
CA SER A 934 28.70 -18.13 -46.96
C SER A 934 28.21 -16.69 -47.19
N HIS A 935 27.08 -16.52 -47.86
CA HIS A 935 26.52 -15.22 -48.27
C HIS A 935 25.17 -14.92 -47.60
N GLY A 936 24.90 -15.54 -46.44
CA GLY A 936 23.71 -15.31 -45.62
C GLY A 936 22.64 -16.39 -45.77
N GLU A 937 23.06 -17.61 -46.08
CA GLU A 937 22.25 -18.81 -46.03
C GLU A 937 21.99 -19.21 -44.57
N ASP A 938 20.72 -19.45 -44.20
CA ASP A 938 20.36 -19.95 -42.87
C ASP A 938 20.60 -21.47 -42.79
N VAL A 939 21.85 -21.84 -42.54
CA VAL A 939 22.31 -23.24 -42.55
C VAL A 939 21.72 -24.05 -41.40
N PHE A 940 21.45 -23.44 -40.24
CA PHE A 940 20.87 -24.14 -39.08
C PHE A 940 19.35 -24.26 -39.14
N GLY A 941 18.63 -23.29 -39.72
CA GLY A 941 17.17 -23.35 -39.87
C GLY A 941 16.64 -24.44 -40.82
N LYS A 942 17.53 -25.18 -41.51
CA LYS A 942 17.18 -26.20 -42.52
C LYS A 942 17.97 -27.51 -42.43
N LEU A 943 18.61 -27.84 -41.31
CA LEU A 943 19.20 -29.17 -41.15
C LEU A 943 18.08 -30.24 -41.11
N PRO A 944 18.08 -31.22 -42.04
CA PRO A 944 17.07 -32.28 -42.03
C PRO A 944 17.27 -33.19 -40.82
N THR A 945 16.16 -33.58 -40.18
CA THR A 945 16.19 -34.53 -39.06
C THR A 945 16.84 -35.85 -39.47
N PRO A 946 17.72 -36.45 -38.64
CA PRO A 946 18.31 -37.73 -38.94
C PRO A 946 17.21 -38.80 -39.00
N ALA A 947 17.22 -39.61 -40.08
CA ALA A 947 16.24 -40.67 -40.28
C ALA A 947 16.32 -41.72 -39.15
N PRO A 948 15.19 -42.29 -38.71
CA PRO A 948 15.18 -43.26 -37.61
C PRO A 948 15.99 -44.51 -37.97
N ALA A 949 16.83 -44.96 -37.03
CA ALA A 949 17.72 -46.09 -37.23
C ALA A 949 16.94 -47.40 -37.51
N GLY A 950 17.13 -47.96 -38.70
CA GLY A 950 16.58 -49.27 -39.06
C GLY A 950 17.30 -50.41 -38.34
N LYS A 951 16.53 -51.36 -37.79
CA LYS A 951 17.05 -52.58 -37.15
C LYS A 951 17.73 -53.52 -38.15
N ARG A 952 18.87 -54.09 -37.75
CA ARG A 952 19.42 -55.37 -38.22
C ARG A 952 20.41 -55.92 -37.18
N PRO A 953 20.49 -57.25 -37.03
CA PRO A 953 19.40 -58.17 -36.70
C PRO A 953 18.85 -57.91 -35.29
#